data_AF-A0A9D2W3B7-F1
#
_entry.id   AF-A0A9D2W3B7-F1
#
_cell.length_a   1.000
_cell.length_b   1.000
_cell.length_c   1.000
_cell.angle_alpha   90.00
_cell.angle_beta   90.00
_cell.angle_gamma   90.00
#
_symmetry.space_group_name_H-M   'P 1'
#
loop_
_entity.id
_entity.type
_entity.pdbx_description
1 polymer ?
#
loop_
_entity_poly.entity_id
_entity_poly.type
_entity_poly.pdbx_seq_one_letter_code
_entity_poly.pdbx_strand_id
1 'polypeptide(L)'
;MDFKKNFESFRSMDISESDTRSKLIDNLFINVLGWTENDIMREGHVDSGYYDYKISIAGMTFIVEAKKQFVEFLLPSKKMRRCKLGTLYSGNSAVINQIRGYLDDCGCDTGVITNGNQFIISKFINTNGIPWKENKCIVYYGIEDIEKNFIEFWNTLSKESIIENKGIKSLYEVEYSFFKTILSSIPEKDNEIVRNDLSSQIAFLIDKSFGDIFNSNEEDDDLEFIKECYVENQEVIKNKNELRGLFCDNAPNLGEVIKARNADSVRSQINNEIDSFPVQSTISPTPKPIIIIGSRGAGKTTFLKFLLKDQAEEETNDTLFLFINLMKYYSGNDGICFDDLYKDLLVQFDDKYPLYDINSTKVLKRIYIKEINQKDKGLWKYYKENDDNEYQTRLSDFLDNKTTNSQEHFKALNLYLTREIHKRILIVFDNADQLSDKIQESVYLNACALNTQAKFGVIISLREGYYYNWRNRPPFNAFVSNAYHIAAPDYGEVLQKRLNYIIKKVQIKNEPVVGRIGNKNVELTEGKIEEFFTGINLSLFGKDNAPILDFLRQMSFPNIREGLNLFKTFLTSGYTDVSEYILRVLYNTNDHAITIPIHEFVKTIGLENKMYYNHRASKIQNIFYPAGPNSDYFVKYYILRKLDEQLSFEGNINKYINYKSLIEELHKLGYKEDVLNQEIEVLLKDNFIETDKLLSDIAWSHLPNEDFAITITAKGHYYIKDLINKFHYIELVLQDTPFIDKNKYDIIKGEFPIPEIHGKKDMKARIKIVCIFMQYLRGCENRFIPIQLIQKYGGVTDYIENSGLNRDIDRLCRLYNISLEEILLD
;
A
#
# COMPACT_ATOMS: atom_id res chain seq x y z
N MET A 1 -30.64 42.18 -10.22
CA MET A 1 -30.96 43.52 -10.78
C MET A 1 -31.50 44.47 -9.70
N ASP A 2 -32.35 44.02 -8.77
CA ASP A 2 -32.96 44.91 -7.75
C ASP A 2 -31.96 45.48 -6.72
N PHE A 3 -30.96 44.70 -6.29
CA PHE A 3 -29.93 45.18 -5.37
C PHE A 3 -29.16 46.40 -5.92
N LYS A 4 -28.77 46.38 -7.20
CA LYS A 4 -28.02 47.48 -7.84
C LYS A 4 -28.84 48.76 -7.91
N LYS A 5 -30.12 48.65 -8.28
CA LYS A 5 -31.05 49.79 -8.33
C LYS A 5 -31.25 50.41 -6.94
N ASN A 6 -31.37 49.57 -5.91
CA ASN A 6 -31.46 50.03 -4.52
C ASN A 6 -30.14 50.68 -4.05
N PHE A 7 -28.98 50.07 -4.35
CA PHE A 7 -27.69 50.65 -4.04
C PHE A 7 -27.48 52.01 -4.71
N GLU A 8 -27.79 52.15 -6.01
CA GLU A 8 -27.68 53.42 -6.73
C GLU A 8 -28.58 54.51 -6.14
N SER A 9 -29.76 54.14 -5.61
CA SER A 9 -30.66 55.09 -4.94
C SER A 9 -30.11 55.60 -3.61
N PHE A 10 -29.32 54.79 -2.90
CA PHE A 10 -28.69 55.18 -1.63
C PHE A 10 -27.28 55.78 -1.82
N ARG A 11 -26.61 55.51 -2.96
CA ARG A 11 -25.26 56.01 -3.30
C ARG A 11 -25.13 57.54 -3.28
N SER A 12 -26.21 58.26 -3.51
CA SER A 12 -26.26 59.74 -3.53
C SER A 12 -26.73 60.36 -2.22
N MET A 13 -27.04 59.56 -1.19
CA MET A 13 -27.56 60.02 0.10
C MET A 13 -26.52 59.83 1.21
N ASP A 14 -26.38 60.81 2.11
CA ASP A 14 -25.56 60.69 3.33
C ASP A 14 -26.30 59.88 4.39
N ILE A 15 -26.21 58.57 4.25
CA ILE A 15 -26.86 57.61 5.14
C ILE A 15 -25.99 57.32 6.37
N SER A 16 -26.65 57.12 7.51
CA SER A 16 -25.97 56.74 8.74
C SER A 16 -25.28 55.37 8.63
N GLU A 17 -24.42 55.04 9.59
CA GLU A 17 -23.79 53.71 9.66
C GLU A 17 -24.86 52.62 9.84
N SER A 18 -25.87 52.88 10.67
CA SER A 18 -27.02 51.99 10.86
C SER A 18 -27.85 51.79 9.59
N ASP A 19 -28.00 52.84 8.78
CA ASP A 19 -28.66 52.74 7.48
C ASP A 19 -27.80 51.98 6.46
N THR A 20 -26.47 52.17 6.48
CA THR A 20 -25.53 51.43 5.62
C THR A 20 -25.62 49.93 5.92
N ARG A 21 -25.64 49.58 7.21
CA ARG A 21 -25.82 48.21 7.71
C ARG A 21 -27.14 47.59 7.20
N SER A 22 -28.27 48.18 7.57
CA SER A 22 -29.60 47.61 7.28
C SER A 22 -30.02 47.65 5.81
N LYS A 23 -29.70 48.72 5.05
CA LYS A 23 -30.20 48.91 3.68
C LYS A 23 -29.29 48.30 2.62
N LEU A 24 -27.98 48.25 2.88
CA LEU A 24 -26.98 47.77 1.91
C LEU A 24 -26.38 46.43 2.32
N ILE A 25 -25.78 46.35 3.51
CA ILE A 25 -24.99 45.18 3.92
C ILE A 25 -25.90 43.96 4.19
N ASP A 26 -26.99 44.13 4.94
CA ASP A 26 -27.96 43.07 5.20
C ASP A 26 -28.58 42.53 3.90
N ASN A 27 -28.99 43.44 3.02
CA ASN A 27 -29.57 43.10 1.73
C ASN A 27 -28.57 42.32 0.86
N LEU A 28 -27.28 42.69 0.89
CA LEU A 28 -26.23 41.96 0.17
C LEU A 28 -26.01 40.56 0.75
N PHE A 29 -25.86 40.42 2.07
CA PHE A 29 -25.63 39.11 2.66
C PHE A 29 -26.82 38.17 2.48
N ILE A 30 -28.04 38.67 2.66
CA ILE A 30 -29.25 37.84 2.63
C ILE A 30 -29.71 37.58 1.20
N ASN A 31 -30.01 38.63 0.43
CA ASN A 31 -30.68 38.50 -0.86
C ASN A 31 -29.73 38.25 -2.03
N VAL A 32 -28.44 38.55 -1.85
CA VAL A 32 -27.40 38.20 -2.82
C VAL A 32 -26.70 36.94 -2.32
N LEU A 33 -25.85 37.01 -1.29
CA LEU A 33 -24.93 35.93 -0.91
C LEU A 33 -25.57 34.69 -0.24
N GLY A 34 -26.89 34.68 -0.04
CA GLY A 34 -27.65 33.51 0.40
C GLY A 34 -27.55 33.20 1.90
N TRP A 35 -27.14 34.16 2.72
CA TRP A 35 -27.17 34.03 4.18
C TRP A 35 -28.60 34.19 4.71
N THR A 36 -28.88 33.57 5.86
CA THR A 36 -30.18 33.66 6.52
C THR A 36 -30.05 34.43 7.83
N GLU A 37 -31.17 34.95 8.35
CA GLU A 37 -31.18 35.65 9.65
C GLU A 37 -30.63 34.78 10.80
N ASN A 38 -30.77 33.46 10.72
CA ASN A 38 -30.22 32.55 11.73
C ASN A 38 -28.69 32.44 11.67
N ASP A 39 -28.07 32.77 10.53
CA ASP A 39 -26.62 32.71 10.35
C ASP A 39 -25.92 34.02 10.78
N ILE A 40 -26.67 35.11 10.99
CA ILE A 40 -26.15 36.47 11.19
C ILE A 40 -26.50 36.95 12.59
N MET A 41 -25.49 37.18 13.42
CA MET A 41 -25.63 37.87 14.71
C MET A 41 -25.16 39.31 14.60
N ARG A 42 -26.04 40.26 14.94
CA ARG A 42 -25.76 41.71 14.85
C ARG A 42 -25.43 42.28 16.23
N GLU A 43 -24.55 43.27 16.28
CA GLU A 43 -24.22 44.05 17.50
C GLU A 43 -23.83 43.18 18.70
N GLY A 44 -22.95 42.20 18.49
CA GLY A 44 -22.49 41.32 19.57
C GLY A 44 -21.40 41.98 20.42
N HIS A 45 -21.49 41.81 21.75
CA HIS A 45 -20.51 42.33 22.71
C HIS A 45 -19.35 41.37 22.93
N VAL A 46 -18.13 41.92 22.95
CA VAL A 46 -16.86 41.28 23.32
C VAL A 46 -16.04 42.24 24.18
N ASP A 47 -14.94 41.77 24.78
CA ASP A 47 -14.11 42.59 25.67
C ASP A 47 -13.51 43.82 24.96
N SER A 48 -13.24 43.71 23.66
CA SER A 48 -12.75 44.79 22.80
C SER A 48 -13.85 45.75 22.32
N GLY A 49 -15.14 45.48 22.58
CA GLY A 49 -16.27 46.34 22.20
C GLY A 49 -17.43 45.61 21.54
N TYR A 50 -18.11 46.28 20.61
CA TYR A 50 -19.22 45.69 19.83
C TYR A 50 -18.82 45.55 18.37
N TYR A 51 -18.97 44.35 17.80
CA TYR A 51 -18.83 44.15 16.36
C TYR A 51 -20.17 44.31 15.64
N ASP A 52 -20.14 44.69 14.37
CA ASP A 52 -21.37 44.89 13.60
C ASP A 52 -22.05 43.57 13.26
N TYR A 53 -21.30 42.62 12.69
CA TYR A 53 -21.84 41.30 12.35
C TYR A 53 -20.87 40.17 12.69
N LYS A 54 -21.44 39.08 13.20
CA LYS A 54 -20.81 37.76 13.23
C LYS A 54 -21.64 36.82 12.38
N ILE A 55 -21.03 36.30 11.32
CA ILE A 55 -21.66 35.36 10.40
C ILE A 55 -21.07 33.98 10.66
N SER A 56 -21.92 33.00 10.96
CA SER A 56 -21.49 31.70 11.46
C SER A 56 -22.35 30.56 10.92
N ILE A 57 -21.68 29.47 10.54
CA ILE A 57 -22.26 28.16 10.22
C ILE A 57 -21.38 27.06 10.82
N ALA A 58 -21.84 25.80 10.78
CA ALA A 58 -21.04 24.65 11.22
C ALA A 58 -19.68 24.62 10.48
N GLY A 59 -18.60 24.86 11.22
CA GLY A 59 -17.22 24.80 10.71
C GLY A 59 -16.62 26.10 10.18
N MET A 60 -17.37 27.21 10.09
CA MET A 60 -16.80 28.49 9.63
C MET A 60 -17.50 29.68 10.31
N THR A 61 -16.70 30.64 10.75
CA THR A 61 -17.18 31.91 11.32
C THR A 61 -16.30 33.06 10.86
N PHE A 62 -16.91 34.19 10.52
CA PHE A 62 -16.17 35.43 10.26
C PHE A 62 -16.90 36.65 10.83
N ILE A 63 -16.12 37.68 11.15
CA ILE A 63 -16.62 38.97 11.64
C ILE A 63 -16.68 39.97 10.50
N VAL A 64 -17.73 40.77 10.43
CA VAL A 64 -17.84 41.90 9.51
C VAL A 64 -17.80 43.19 10.31
N GLU A 65 -16.88 44.08 9.95
CA GLU A 65 -16.79 45.44 10.46
C GLU A 65 -17.32 46.41 9.39
N ALA A 66 -18.42 47.08 9.70
CA ALA A 66 -19.08 48.03 8.82
C ALA A 66 -18.60 49.47 9.11
N LYS A 67 -18.60 50.31 8.07
CA LYS A 67 -18.39 51.76 8.19
C LYS A 67 -19.42 52.51 7.37
N LYS A 68 -19.59 53.80 7.67
CA LYS A 68 -20.43 54.71 6.86
C LYS A 68 -20.01 54.68 5.39
N GLN A 69 -20.99 54.76 4.49
CA GLN A 69 -20.78 54.66 3.03
C GLN A 69 -19.74 55.65 2.48
N PHE A 70 -19.68 56.88 2.99
CA PHE A 70 -18.74 57.91 2.53
C PHE A 70 -17.35 57.84 3.17
N VAL A 71 -17.11 56.90 4.09
CA VAL A 71 -15.76 56.63 4.58
C VAL A 71 -15.11 55.66 3.60
N GLU A 72 -14.41 56.20 2.60
CA GLU A 72 -13.66 55.39 1.64
C GLU A 72 -12.38 54.83 2.26
N PHE A 73 -12.10 53.56 1.99
CA PHE A 73 -10.85 52.93 2.39
C PHE A 73 -9.70 53.40 1.49
N LEU A 74 -8.54 53.64 2.09
CA LEU A 74 -7.33 53.99 1.33
C LEU A 74 -6.78 52.73 0.67
N LEU A 75 -7.17 52.52 -0.59
CA LEU A 75 -6.76 51.37 -1.41
C LEU A 75 -5.68 51.76 -2.44
N PRO A 76 -4.83 50.83 -2.90
CA PRO A 76 -3.78 51.12 -3.88
C PRO A 76 -4.33 51.70 -5.20
N SER A 77 -3.66 52.72 -5.74
CA SER A 77 -4.05 53.40 -6.99
C SER A 77 -4.08 52.47 -8.21
N LYS A 78 -3.17 51.49 -8.26
CA LYS A 78 -3.26 50.36 -9.19
C LYS A 78 -4.23 49.34 -8.61
N LYS A 79 -5.37 49.12 -9.27
CA LYS A 79 -6.37 48.12 -8.85
C LYS A 79 -5.75 46.72 -8.80
N MET A 80 -5.46 46.25 -7.59
CA MET A 80 -4.93 44.92 -7.31
C MET A 80 -5.98 44.16 -6.49
N ARG A 81 -6.57 43.11 -7.09
CA ARG A 81 -7.57 42.27 -6.41
C ARG A 81 -7.00 41.59 -5.16
N ARG A 82 -5.74 41.16 -5.22
CA ARG A 82 -5.02 40.50 -4.12
C ARG A 82 -3.79 41.31 -3.76
N CYS A 83 -3.62 41.62 -2.48
CA CYS A 83 -2.42 42.26 -1.94
C CYS A 83 -2.13 41.74 -0.52
N LYS A 84 -0.99 42.14 0.06
CA LYS A 84 -0.69 41.82 1.47
C LYS A 84 -1.44 42.79 2.37
N LEU A 85 -1.95 42.30 3.49
CA LEU A 85 -2.68 43.11 4.46
C LEU A 85 -1.82 44.27 5.00
N GLY A 86 -0.50 44.07 5.11
CA GLY A 86 0.46 45.11 5.47
C GLY A 86 0.50 46.30 4.50
N THR A 87 0.16 46.10 3.22
CA THR A 87 0.05 47.17 2.21
C THR A 87 -1.13 48.09 2.50
N LEU A 88 -2.22 47.57 3.08
CA LEU A 88 -3.41 48.35 3.42
C LEU A 88 -3.36 48.95 4.83
N TYR A 89 -2.47 48.44 5.69
CA TYR A 89 -2.42 48.81 7.10
C TYR A 89 -2.15 50.30 7.33
N SER A 90 -1.21 50.91 6.60
CA SER A 90 -0.82 52.31 6.81
C SER A 90 -1.99 53.29 6.57
N GLY A 91 -2.87 52.99 5.63
CA GLY A 91 -4.03 53.83 5.31
C GLY A 91 -5.31 53.46 6.07
N ASN A 92 -5.39 52.29 6.69
CA ASN A 92 -6.62 51.75 7.27
C ASN A 92 -6.40 51.17 8.68
N SER A 93 -5.39 51.65 9.41
CA SER A 93 -4.94 51.08 10.68
C SER A 93 -6.02 51.02 11.75
N ALA A 94 -6.86 52.06 11.86
CA ALA A 94 -7.93 52.13 12.86
C ALA A 94 -8.93 50.98 12.70
N VAL A 95 -9.49 50.81 11.51
CA VAL A 95 -10.50 49.76 11.24
C VAL A 95 -9.89 48.36 11.24
N ILE A 96 -8.63 48.21 10.79
CA ILE A 96 -7.93 46.93 10.83
C ILE A 96 -7.63 46.51 12.27
N ASN A 97 -7.21 47.43 13.14
CA ASN A 97 -6.97 47.11 14.55
C ASN A 97 -8.29 46.82 15.29
N GLN A 98 -9.36 47.52 14.93
CA GLN A 98 -10.68 47.31 15.50
C GLN A 98 -11.20 45.89 15.21
N ILE A 99 -11.25 45.47 13.94
CA ILE A 99 -11.72 44.11 13.59
C ILE A 99 -10.82 43.01 14.18
N ARG A 100 -9.51 43.28 14.31
CA ARG A 100 -8.58 42.34 14.94
C ARG A 100 -8.91 42.09 16.41
N GLY A 101 -9.24 43.13 17.18
CA GLY A 101 -9.65 42.97 18.59
C GLY A 101 -10.87 42.07 18.69
N TYR A 102 -11.88 42.31 17.85
CA TYR A 102 -13.10 41.50 17.84
C TYR A 102 -12.84 40.05 17.45
N LEU A 103 -11.97 39.81 16.47
CA LEU A 103 -11.60 38.48 16.02
C LEU A 103 -10.86 37.69 17.11
N ASP A 104 -9.99 38.36 17.86
CA ASP A 104 -9.21 37.75 18.96
C ASP A 104 -10.15 37.27 20.07
N ASP A 105 -11.04 38.16 20.54
CA ASP A 105 -12.02 37.83 21.58
C ASP A 105 -13.01 36.75 21.13
N CYS A 106 -13.36 36.72 19.84
CA CYS A 106 -14.28 35.74 19.26
C CYS A 106 -13.62 34.39 18.93
N GLY A 107 -12.30 34.25 19.07
CA GLY A 107 -11.57 33.05 18.64
C GLY A 107 -11.68 32.76 17.14
N CYS A 108 -11.81 33.80 16.32
CA CYS A 108 -11.97 33.72 14.87
C CYS A 108 -10.75 34.35 14.18
N ASP A 109 -10.39 33.90 12.97
CA ASP A 109 -9.20 34.42 12.29
C ASP A 109 -9.50 35.22 11.02
N THR A 110 -10.73 35.12 10.51
CA THR A 110 -11.16 35.72 9.25
C THR A 110 -12.17 36.82 9.45
N GLY A 111 -11.97 37.93 8.74
CA GLY A 111 -12.86 39.08 8.79
C GLY A 111 -13.15 39.70 7.43
N VAL A 112 -14.17 40.55 7.41
CA VAL A 112 -14.57 41.38 6.28
C VAL A 112 -14.72 42.82 6.76
N ILE A 113 -14.04 43.76 6.12
CA ILE A 113 -14.23 45.19 6.37
C ILE A 113 -15.00 45.76 5.17
N THR A 114 -16.08 46.51 5.42
CA THR A 114 -16.91 47.06 4.33
C THR A 114 -17.61 48.37 4.69
N ASN A 115 -17.87 49.20 3.69
CA ASN A 115 -18.78 50.36 3.76
C ASN A 115 -20.01 50.18 2.85
N GLY A 116 -20.30 48.94 2.45
CA GLY A 116 -21.34 48.58 1.49
C GLY A 116 -20.94 48.77 0.02
N ASN A 117 -19.90 49.57 -0.28
CA ASN A 117 -19.37 49.77 -1.64
C ASN A 117 -18.05 49.01 -1.86
N GLN A 118 -17.13 49.13 -0.91
CA GLN A 118 -15.80 48.52 -0.92
C GLN A 118 -15.75 47.35 0.08
N PHE A 119 -14.93 46.35 -0.21
CA PHE A 119 -14.74 45.18 0.65
C PHE A 119 -13.26 44.84 0.78
N ILE A 120 -12.82 44.56 2.01
CA ILE A 120 -11.50 43.98 2.30
C ILE A 120 -11.76 42.67 3.06
N ILE A 121 -11.38 41.55 2.46
CA ILE A 121 -11.59 40.21 3.02
C ILE A 121 -10.21 39.61 3.28
N SER A 122 -9.93 39.20 4.52
CA SER A 122 -8.63 38.65 4.88
C SER A 122 -8.71 37.76 6.11
N LYS A 123 -7.67 36.94 6.26
CA LYS A 123 -7.30 36.37 7.55
C LYS A 123 -6.53 37.42 8.33
N PHE A 124 -7.10 37.94 9.41
CA PHE A 124 -6.48 38.99 10.22
C PHE A 124 -5.67 38.41 11.38
N ILE A 125 -5.95 37.20 11.86
CA ILE A 125 -5.19 36.57 12.95
C ILE A 125 -4.48 35.32 12.42
N ASN A 126 -3.27 35.03 12.87
CA ASN A 126 -2.53 33.83 12.49
C ASN A 126 -2.19 32.99 13.72
N THR A 127 -2.38 31.69 13.59
CA THR A 127 -1.98 30.68 14.59
C THR A 127 -0.72 29.90 14.17
N ASN A 128 -0.18 30.19 12.99
CA ASN A 128 0.94 29.46 12.36
C ASN A 128 2.30 30.18 12.44
N GLY A 129 2.43 31.19 13.30
CA GLY A 129 3.68 31.94 13.51
C GLY A 129 4.11 32.89 12.39
N ILE A 130 3.29 33.07 11.34
CA ILE A 130 3.54 34.08 10.29
C ILE A 130 2.97 35.44 10.74
N PRO A 131 3.69 36.56 10.62
CA PRO A 131 3.13 37.88 10.91
C PRO A 131 1.87 38.14 10.08
N TRP A 132 0.76 38.50 10.72
CA TRP A 132 -0.53 38.73 10.07
C TRP A 132 -0.51 39.77 8.94
N LYS A 133 0.46 40.70 8.95
CA LYS A 133 0.64 41.70 7.88
C LYS A 133 1.03 41.05 6.55
N GLU A 134 1.58 39.83 6.58
CA GLU A 134 1.95 39.06 5.40
C GLU A 134 0.76 38.33 4.78
N ASN A 135 -0.39 38.27 5.46
CA ASN A 135 -1.56 37.59 4.96
C ASN A 135 -2.07 38.24 3.68
N LYS A 136 -2.47 37.40 2.73
CA LYS A 136 -3.16 37.86 1.53
C LYS A 136 -4.53 38.42 1.94
N CYS A 137 -4.94 39.51 1.31
CA CYS A 137 -6.29 40.04 1.39
C CYS A 137 -6.86 40.23 -0.01
N ILE A 138 -8.15 39.95 -0.14
CA ILE A 138 -8.93 40.22 -1.35
C ILE A 138 -9.62 41.57 -1.18
N VAL A 139 -9.47 42.45 -2.15
CA VAL A 139 -9.99 43.82 -2.10
C VAL A 139 -10.96 44.03 -3.25
N TYR A 140 -12.16 44.54 -2.98
CA TYR A 140 -13.13 45.03 -3.96
C TYR A 140 -13.25 46.55 -3.85
N TYR A 141 -13.03 47.24 -4.97
CA TYR A 141 -12.86 48.70 -5.00
C TYR A 141 -14.18 49.47 -5.09
N GLY A 142 -15.29 48.78 -5.30
CA GLY A 142 -16.60 49.38 -5.51
C GLY A 142 -17.58 48.39 -6.13
N ILE A 143 -18.86 48.75 -6.19
CA ILE A 143 -19.91 47.90 -6.78
C ILE A 143 -19.66 47.58 -8.26
N GLU A 144 -19.18 48.54 -9.05
CA GLU A 144 -18.82 48.32 -10.46
C GLU A 144 -17.74 47.24 -10.62
N ASP A 145 -16.81 47.17 -9.66
CA ASP A 145 -15.74 46.18 -9.62
C ASP A 145 -16.24 44.80 -9.14
N ILE A 146 -17.18 44.78 -8.20
CA ILE A 146 -17.89 43.56 -7.79
C ILE A 146 -18.69 43.00 -8.96
N GLU A 147 -19.44 43.82 -9.70
CA GLU A 147 -20.25 43.37 -10.83
C GLU A 147 -19.40 42.73 -11.93
N LYS A 148 -18.27 43.36 -12.28
CA LYS A 148 -17.33 42.81 -13.26
C LYS A 148 -16.75 41.45 -12.82
N ASN A 149 -16.62 41.21 -11.52
CA ASN A 149 -15.99 40.03 -10.94
C ASN A 149 -16.94 39.26 -10.03
N PHE A 150 -18.24 39.26 -10.37
CA PHE A 150 -19.28 38.78 -9.47
C PHE A 150 -19.11 37.31 -9.11
N ILE A 151 -18.67 36.47 -10.06
CA ILE A 151 -18.40 35.05 -9.81
C ILE A 151 -17.34 34.87 -8.72
N GLU A 152 -16.23 35.63 -8.77
CA GLU A 152 -15.17 35.56 -7.76
C GLU A 152 -15.67 36.06 -6.40
N PHE A 153 -16.44 37.16 -6.39
CA PHE A 153 -17.05 37.71 -5.18
C PHE A 153 -18.03 36.72 -4.53
N TRP A 154 -18.91 36.14 -5.34
CA TRP A 154 -19.86 35.10 -4.93
C TRP A 154 -19.15 33.90 -4.36
N ASN A 155 -18.18 33.36 -5.10
CA ASN A 155 -17.43 32.20 -4.65
C ASN A 155 -16.69 32.48 -3.34
N THR A 156 -16.24 33.71 -3.10
CA THR A 156 -15.52 34.07 -1.87
C THR A 156 -16.43 34.14 -0.64
N LEU A 157 -17.61 34.76 -0.72
CA LEU A 157 -18.43 35.12 0.45
C LEU A 157 -19.83 34.47 0.53
N SER A 158 -20.28 33.75 -0.51
CA SER A 158 -21.61 33.12 -0.47
C SER A 158 -21.66 31.93 0.48
N LYS A 159 -22.83 31.72 1.10
CA LYS A 159 -23.06 30.59 2.02
C LYS A 159 -22.77 29.25 1.36
N GLU A 160 -23.28 29.06 0.14
CA GLU A 160 -23.11 27.82 -0.64
C GLU A 160 -21.63 27.51 -0.91
N SER A 161 -20.85 28.51 -1.34
CA SER A 161 -19.43 28.29 -1.68
C SER A 161 -18.55 28.00 -0.45
N ILE A 162 -18.94 28.53 0.72
CA ILE A 162 -18.27 28.21 1.98
C ILE A 162 -18.60 26.78 2.42
N ILE A 163 -19.84 26.32 2.28
CA ILE A 163 -20.24 24.93 2.59
C ILE A 163 -19.52 23.92 1.68
N GLU A 164 -19.38 24.23 0.39
CA GLU A 164 -18.69 23.36 -0.58
C GLU A 164 -17.14 23.40 -0.48
N ASN A 165 -16.57 24.00 0.57
CA ASN A 165 -15.12 24.11 0.77
C ASN A 165 -14.34 24.83 -0.36
N LYS A 166 -15.01 25.70 -1.15
CA LYS A 166 -14.41 26.50 -2.24
C LYS A 166 -14.27 28.00 -1.92
N GLY A 167 -14.79 28.45 -0.77
CA GLY A 167 -14.93 29.87 -0.43
C GLY A 167 -13.67 30.60 0.05
N ILE A 168 -13.69 31.14 1.26
CA ILE A 168 -12.58 31.92 1.86
C ILE A 168 -11.25 31.11 1.95
N LYS A 169 -11.26 29.82 1.62
CA LYS A 169 -10.12 28.88 1.59
C LYS A 169 -8.89 29.39 0.84
N SER A 170 -9.05 30.19 -0.22
CA SER A 170 -7.89 30.80 -0.94
C SER A 170 -7.04 31.76 -0.07
N LEU A 171 -7.56 32.20 1.08
CA LEU A 171 -6.83 32.99 2.09
C LEU A 171 -6.10 32.13 3.13
N TYR A 172 -6.42 30.83 3.20
CA TYR A 172 -5.87 29.86 4.16
C TYR A 172 -4.81 28.93 3.56
N GLU A 173 -4.69 28.90 2.23
CA GLU A 173 -3.58 28.23 1.57
C GLU A 173 -2.28 28.99 1.89
N VAL A 174 -1.53 28.49 2.86
CA VAL A 174 -0.10 28.76 2.96
C VAL A 174 0.52 28.08 1.75
N GLU A 175 0.53 28.77 0.61
CA GLU A 175 1.56 28.48 -0.39
C GLU A 175 2.89 28.76 0.29
N TYR A 176 3.60 27.72 0.73
CA TYR A 176 5.02 27.87 1.02
C TYR A 176 5.63 28.40 -0.28
N SER A 177 6.09 29.66 -0.25
CA SER A 177 6.72 30.30 -1.42
C SER A 177 7.96 29.53 -1.90
N PHE A 178 8.46 28.62 -1.07
CA PHE A 178 9.56 27.73 -1.34
C PHE A 178 9.24 26.33 -0.83
N PHE A 179 9.12 25.36 -1.75
CA PHE A 179 8.94 23.94 -1.46
C PHE A 179 9.71 23.14 -2.51
N LYS A 180 10.95 22.74 -2.19
CA LYS A 180 11.84 22.06 -3.14
C LYS A 180 12.63 20.95 -2.47
N THR A 181 12.88 19.87 -3.21
CA THR A 181 13.78 18.79 -2.78
C THR A 181 15.16 18.98 -3.39
N ILE A 182 16.21 18.43 -2.78
CA ILE A 182 17.56 18.46 -3.38
C ILE A 182 17.54 17.75 -4.75
N LEU A 183 16.86 16.62 -4.85
CA LEU A 183 16.63 15.88 -6.09
C LEU A 183 16.06 16.76 -7.21
N SER A 184 15.10 17.64 -6.90
CA SER A 184 14.50 18.54 -7.89
C SER A 184 15.48 19.55 -8.51
N SER A 185 16.64 19.73 -7.88
CA SER A 185 17.69 20.66 -8.32
C SER A 185 18.78 20.03 -9.18
N ILE A 186 18.77 18.70 -9.30
CA ILE A 186 19.79 17.93 -10.01
C ILE A 186 19.33 17.75 -11.47
N PRO A 187 20.10 18.21 -12.47
CA PRO A 187 19.72 18.10 -13.88
C PRO A 187 19.56 16.66 -14.36
N GLU A 188 20.46 15.76 -13.94
CA GLU A 188 20.52 14.35 -14.34
C GLU A 188 20.02 13.41 -13.23
N LYS A 189 18.91 13.80 -12.60
CA LYS A 189 18.34 13.09 -11.42
C LYS A 189 17.91 11.65 -11.69
N ASP A 190 17.66 11.30 -12.95
CA ASP A 190 17.20 9.97 -13.38
C ASP A 190 18.35 9.10 -13.91
N ASN A 191 19.61 9.53 -13.78
CA ASN A 191 20.77 8.71 -14.14
C ASN A 191 20.82 7.41 -13.34
N GLU A 192 21.25 6.36 -14.01
CA GLU A 192 21.41 5.03 -13.44
C GLU A 192 22.88 4.55 -13.47
N ILE A 193 23.21 3.69 -12.53
CA ILE A 193 24.48 2.97 -12.48
C ILE A 193 24.32 1.66 -13.25
N VAL A 194 25.25 1.42 -14.18
CA VAL A 194 25.44 0.12 -14.82
C VAL A 194 26.79 -0.42 -14.34
N ARG A 195 26.80 -1.22 -13.27
CA ARG A 195 28.02 -1.79 -12.67
C ARG A 195 28.00 -3.31 -12.53
N ASN A 196 26.95 -3.96 -13.02
CA ASN A 196 26.72 -5.37 -12.76
C ASN A 196 26.65 -6.17 -14.07
N ASP A 197 27.72 -6.16 -14.86
CA ASP A 197 27.81 -6.88 -16.14
C ASP A 197 27.53 -8.39 -15.96
N LEU A 198 27.90 -8.94 -14.80
CA LEU A 198 27.67 -10.34 -14.43
C LEU A 198 26.22 -10.64 -14.03
N SER A 199 25.47 -9.65 -13.51
CA SER A 199 24.05 -9.87 -13.20
C SER A 199 23.24 -10.23 -14.44
N SER A 200 23.55 -9.68 -15.61
CA SER A 200 22.85 -10.03 -16.85
C SER A 200 22.95 -11.52 -17.18
N GLN A 201 24.05 -12.16 -16.77
CA GLN A 201 24.35 -13.58 -17.03
C GLN A 201 23.75 -14.49 -15.94
N ILE A 202 23.70 -14.01 -14.70
CA ILE A 202 23.15 -14.76 -13.55
C ILE A 202 21.64 -14.47 -13.35
N ALA A 203 21.09 -13.44 -14.02
CA ALA A 203 19.70 -13.00 -13.90
C ALA A 203 18.71 -14.13 -14.14
N PHE A 204 18.95 -14.98 -15.15
CA PHE A 204 18.09 -16.13 -15.40
C PHE A 204 18.03 -17.12 -14.21
N LEU A 205 19.19 -17.39 -13.58
CA LEU A 205 19.25 -18.28 -12.41
C LEU A 205 18.59 -17.65 -11.17
N ILE A 206 18.79 -16.34 -10.98
CA ILE A 206 18.16 -15.54 -9.93
C ILE A 206 16.64 -15.50 -10.13
N ASP A 207 16.17 -15.26 -11.35
CA ASP A 207 14.75 -15.20 -11.70
C ASP A 207 14.08 -16.56 -11.49
N LYS A 208 14.72 -17.65 -11.91
CA LYS A 208 14.19 -19.00 -11.71
C LYS A 208 14.05 -19.37 -10.22
N SER A 209 14.91 -18.84 -9.37
CA SER A 209 15.00 -19.28 -7.97
C SER A 209 14.36 -18.34 -6.96
N PHE A 210 14.38 -17.03 -7.23
CA PHE A 210 13.81 -15.98 -6.37
C PHE A 210 12.61 -15.26 -6.99
N GLY A 211 12.33 -15.48 -8.28
CA GLY A 211 11.17 -14.93 -8.97
C GLY A 211 9.89 -15.72 -8.70
N ASP A 212 8.87 -15.42 -9.51
CA ASP A 212 7.57 -16.09 -9.41
C ASP A 212 7.73 -17.56 -9.75
N ILE A 213 7.22 -18.40 -8.85
CA ILE A 213 7.53 -19.82 -8.77
C ILE A 213 7.02 -20.59 -10.01
N PHE A 214 6.18 -20.01 -10.89
CA PHE A 214 5.38 -20.77 -11.87
C PHE A 214 5.01 -20.05 -13.20
N ASN A 215 5.98 -19.50 -13.93
CA ASN A 215 5.77 -18.92 -15.28
C ASN A 215 6.23 -19.82 -16.45
N SER A 216 6.84 -20.97 -16.17
CA SER A 216 7.36 -21.90 -17.20
C SER A 216 6.36 -23.01 -17.51
N ASN A 217 6.19 -23.32 -18.80
CA ASN A 217 5.40 -24.45 -19.31
C ASN A 217 6.09 -25.82 -19.08
N GLU A 218 7.03 -25.91 -18.13
CA GLU A 218 7.85 -27.10 -17.87
C GLU A 218 7.50 -27.67 -16.49
N GLU A 219 6.56 -28.62 -16.44
CA GLU A 219 6.02 -29.19 -15.19
C GLU A 219 7.08 -29.90 -14.34
N ASP A 220 8.14 -30.46 -14.95
CA ASP A 220 9.17 -31.24 -14.25
C ASP A 220 10.11 -30.38 -13.39
N ASP A 221 10.46 -29.18 -13.87
CA ASP A 221 11.36 -28.26 -13.14
C ASP A 221 10.69 -27.66 -11.90
N ASP A 222 9.36 -27.47 -11.95
CA ASP A 222 8.55 -27.02 -10.82
C ASP A 222 8.54 -28.04 -9.67
N LEU A 223 8.55 -29.34 -9.99
CA LEU A 223 8.46 -30.43 -9.01
C LEU A 223 9.75 -30.58 -8.21
N GLU A 224 10.92 -30.48 -8.84
CA GLU A 224 12.20 -30.49 -8.14
C GLU A 224 12.32 -29.25 -7.24
N PHE A 225 11.91 -28.09 -7.76
CA PHE A 225 11.96 -26.84 -7.01
C PHE A 225 11.12 -26.87 -5.74
N ILE A 226 9.89 -27.36 -5.81
CA ILE A 226 9.03 -27.52 -4.63
C ILE A 226 9.68 -28.47 -3.62
N LYS A 227 10.25 -29.59 -4.06
CA LYS A 227 10.88 -30.57 -3.15
C LYS A 227 12.03 -29.96 -2.35
N GLU A 228 12.89 -29.20 -3.03
CA GLU A 228 14.08 -28.63 -2.43
C GLU A 228 13.80 -27.34 -1.65
N CYS A 229 12.78 -26.56 -2.06
CA CYS A 229 12.55 -25.21 -1.56
C CYS A 229 11.31 -25.04 -0.66
N TYR A 230 10.44 -26.04 -0.54
CA TYR A 230 9.29 -25.98 0.37
C TYR A 230 9.76 -25.98 1.83
N VAL A 231 9.23 -25.06 2.64
CA VAL A 231 9.51 -24.97 4.08
C VAL A 231 8.25 -25.38 4.82
N GLU A 232 8.38 -26.43 5.64
CA GLU A 232 7.32 -26.88 6.53
C GLU A 232 7.30 -26.02 7.78
N ASN A 233 6.13 -25.50 8.15
CA ASN A 233 5.96 -24.85 9.44
C ASN A 233 6.03 -25.92 10.55
N GLN A 234 7.16 -26.04 11.22
CA GLN A 234 7.25 -26.81 12.47
C GLN A 234 6.84 -25.92 13.65
N GLU A 235 6.22 -26.53 14.68
CA GLU A 235 5.95 -25.86 15.95
C GLU A 235 7.27 -25.37 16.57
N VAL A 236 7.62 -24.09 16.36
CA VAL A 236 8.80 -23.51 17.01
C VAL A 236 8.47 -23.21 18.48
N ILE A 237 8.67 -24.22 19.33
CA ILE A 237 8.64 -24.14 20.78
C ILE A 237 9.55 -22.98 21.27
N LYS A 238 8.93 -22.06 22.03
CA LYS A 238 9.44 -21.21 23.13
C LYS A 238 10.91 -20.75 23.07
N ASN A 239 11.12 -19.46 22.76
CA ASN A 239 11.79 -18.46 23.63
C ASN A 239 12.25 -17.23 22.79
N LYS A 240 11.43 -16.17 22.79
CA LYS A 240 11.79 -14.74 22.60
C LYS A 240 10.48 -13.95 22.68
N ASN A 241 10.06 -13.63 23.89
CA ASN A 241 8.67 -13.26 24.23
C ASN A 241 8.27 -11.80 23.94
N GLU A 242 9.10 -10.97 23.30
CA GLU A 242 8.75 -9.57 23.03
C GLU A 242 8.63 -9.23 21.53
N LEU A 243 9.28 -9.99 20.63
CA LEU A 243 9.30 -9.69 19.19
C LEU A 243 8.36 -10.57 18.34
N ARG A 244 8.02 -11.78 18.81
CA ARG A 244 7.23 -12.75 18.00
C ARG A 244 5.79 -12.32 17.75
N GLY A 245 5.32 -11.31 18.46
CA GLY A 245 3.96 -10.83 18.33
C GLY A 245 3.57 -10.27 16.99
N LEU A 246 4.45 -9.44 16.43
CA LEU A 246 4.30 -8.84 15.11
C LEU A 246 4.41 -9.87 13.98
N PHE A 247 5.08 -10.99 14.24
CA PHE A 247 5.33 -12.07 13.27
C PHE A 247 4.35 -13.26 13.42
N CYS A 248 3.25 -13.07 14.14
CA CYS A 248 2.24 -14.10 14.33
C CYS A 248 1.15 -14.01 13.25
N ASP A 249 1.25 -14.83 12.21
CA ASP A 249 0.16 -15.07 11.24
C ASP A 249 -0.86 -16.06 11.86
N ASN A 250 -1.52 -15.63 12.93
CA ASN A 250 -2.49 -16.45 13.67
C ASN A 250 -3.90 -16.20 13.15
N ALA A 251 -4.60 -17.27 12.75
CA ALA A 251 -6.03 -17.23 12.49
C ALA A 251 -6.78 -16.62 13.70
N PRO A 252 -7.73 -15.68 13.48
CA PRO A 252 -8.52 -15.09 14.56
C PRO A 252 -9.22 -16.16 15.42
N ASN A 253 -9.42 -15.88 16.71
CA ASN A 253 -10.02 -16.81 17.67
C ASN A 253 -11.53 -17.00 17.41
N LEU A 254 -11.86 -17.78 16.38
CA LEU A 254 -13.23 -18.09 15.99
C LEU A 254 -13.36 -19.60 15.80
N GLY A 255 -14.27 -20.22 16.56
CA GLY A 255 -14.31 -21.67 16.86
C GLY A 255 -14.62 -22.65 15.72
N GLU A 256 -14.58 -22.23 14.46
CA GLU A 256 -14.95 -23.07 13.29
C GLU A 256 -13.81 -23.29 12.29
N VAL A 257 -12.69 -22.58 12.41
CA VAL A 257 -11.50 -22.80 11.56
C VAL A 257 -10.63 -23.86 12.21
N ILE A 258 -10.27 -24.90 11.46
CA ILE A 258 -9.32 -25.90 11.93
C ILE A 258 -7.95 -25.22 11.98
N LYS A 259 -7.54 -24.81 13.19
CA LYS A 259 -6.26 -24.15 13.44
C LYS A 259 -5.12 -25.16 13.37
N ALA A 260 -4.82 -25.65 12.17
CA ALA A 260 -3.64 -26.45 11.96
C ALA A 260 -2.45 -25.49 11.73
N ARG A 261 -1.53 -25.44 12.70
CA ARG A 261 -0.35 -24.57 12.70
C ARG A 261 0.85 -25.19 11.96
N ASN A 262 0.76 -26.46 11.59
CA ASN A 262 1.82 -27.22 10.94
C ASN A 262 1.35 -27.79 9.60
N ALA A 263 2.18 -27.66 8.57
CA ALA A 263 1.86 -28.11 7.21
C ALA A 263 1.51 -29.61 7.14
N ASP A 264 2.21 -30.46 7.90
CA ASP A 264 1.95 -31.91 7.94
C ASP A 264 0.63 -32.28 8.61
N SER A 265 0.23 -31.49 9.62
CA SER A 265 -1.07 -31.66 10.26
C SER A 265 -2.21 -31.25 9.32
N VAL A 266 -2.03 -30.16 8.56
CA VAL A 266 -3.00 -29.75 7.53
C VAL A 266 -3.06 -30.81 6.43
N ARG A 267 -1.90 -31.25 5.93
CA ARG A 267 -1.76 -32.25 4.88
C ARG A 267 -2.42 -33.57 5.25
N SER A 268 -2.08 -34.13 6.41
CA SER A 268 -2.69 -35.38 6.88
C SER A 268 -4.20 -35.24 7.08
N GLN A 269 -4.70 -34.09 7.56
CA GLN A 269 -6.14 -33.85 7.70
C GLN A 269 -6.84 -33.76 6.34
N ILE A 270 -6.26 -33.04 5.37
CA ILE A 270 -6.81 -32.94 4.01
C ILE A 270 -6.80 -34.30 3.32
N ASN A 271 -5.69 -35.04 3.40
CA ASN A 271 -5.60 -36.38 2.81
C ASN A 271 -6.61 -37.34 3.47
N ASN A 272 -6.67 -37.38 4.81
CA ASN A 272 -7.67 -38.17 5.53
C ASN A 272 -9.10 -37.76 5.15
N GLU A 273 -9.37 -36.47 4.95
CA GLU A 273 -10.67 -36.00 4.50
C GLU A 273 -10.99 -36.51 3.09
N ILE A 274 -10.06 -36.42 2.15
CA ILE A 274 -10.21 -36.94 0.79
C ILE A 274 -10.43 -38.47 0.80
N ASP A 275 -9.62 -39.19 1.58
CA ASP A 275 -9.61 -40.65 1.67
C ASP A 275 -10.81 -41.22 2.45
N SER A 276 -11.37 -40.45 3.39
CA SER A 276 -12.55 -40.84 4.17
C SER A 276 -13.84 -40.98 3.35
N PHE A 277 -13.82 -40.53 2.09
CA PHE A 277 -14.95 -40.67 1.15
C PHE A 277 -14.60 -41.60 -0.03
N PRO A 278 -14.30 -42.89 0.22
CA PRO A 278 -13.93 -43.83 -0.83
C PRO A 278 -15.11 -44.04 -1.79
N VAL A 279 -14.83 -44.07 -3.09
CA VAL A 279 -15.87 -44.17 -4.14
C VAL A 279 -16.43 -45.60 -4.28
N GLN A 280 -16.15 -46.49 -3.32
CA GLN A 280 -16.45 -47.92 -3.36
C GLN A 280 -17.96 -48.24 -3.32
N SER A 281 -18.85 -47.26 -3.12
CA SER A 281 -20.30 -47.46 -3.19
C SER A 281 -21.05 -46.33 -3.91
N THR A 282 -22.21 -46.63 -4.51
CA THR A 282 -23.08 -45.66 -5.21
C THR A 282 -23.66 -44.57 -4.29
N ILE A 283 -23.58 -44.75 -2.97
CA ILE A 283 -24.13 -43.89 -1.92
C ILE A 283 -23.03 -43.03 -1.26
N SER A 284 -21.77 -43.16 -1.69
CA SER A 284 -20.64 -42.47 -1.06
C SER A 284 -20.86 -40.94 -1.02
N PRO A 285 -20.71 -40.29 0.16
CA PRO A 285 -20.85 -38.85 0.27
C PRO A 285 -19.78 -38.14 -0.56
N THR A 286 -20.09 -36.94 -1.04
CA THR A 286 -19.08 -36.06 -1.63
C THR A 286 -18.30 -35.39 -0.49
N PRO A 287 -16.96 -35.34 -0.54
CA PRO A 287 -16.16 -34.52 0.37
C PRO A 287 -16.67 -33.09 0.39
N LYS A 288 -16.60 -32.43 1.54
CA LYS A 288 -16.93 -31.01 1.62
C LYS A 288 -15.91 -30.21 0.80
N PRO A 289 -16.29 -29.05 0.22
CA PRO A 289 -15.32 -28.14 -0.36
C PRO A 289 -14.28 -27.74 0.67
N ILE A 290 -13.00 -27.83 0.29
CA ILE A 290 -11.86 -27.43 1.11
C ILE A 290 -11.47 -26.01 0.72
N ILE A 291 -11.40 -25.12 1.71
CA ILE A 291 -10.98 -23.74 1.54
C ILE A 291 -9.60 -23.57 2.16
N ILE A 292 -8.64 -23.08 1.38
CA ILE A 292 -7.31 -22.69 1.85
C ILE A 292 -7.30 -21.18 2.01
N ILE A 293 -7.08 -20.72 3.24
CA ILE A 293 -6.96 -19.30 3.60
C ILE A 293 -5.55 -18.99 4.11
N GLY A 294 -5.16 -17.73 4.03
CA GLY A 294 -3.89 -17.23 4.56
C GLY A 294 -3.55 -15.88 3.93
N SER A 295 -2.60 -15.18 4.54
CA SER A 295 -2.13 -13.87 4.10
C SER A 295 -1.52 -13.91 2.69
N ARG A 296 -1.43 -12.74 2.03
CA ARG A 296 -0.79 -12.62 0.71
C ARG A 296 0.69 -12.97 0.84
N GLY A 297 1.16 -13.87 -0.01
CA GLY A 297 2.56 -14.32 0.03
C GLY A 297 2.87 -15.39 1.07
N ALA A 298 1.89 -15.89 1.84
CA ALA A 298 2.06 -16.98 2.82
C ALA A 298 2.44 -18.34 2.21
N GLY A 299 2.38 -18.49 0.88
CA GLY A 299 2.77 -19.73 0.19
C GLY A 299 1.62 -20.68 -0.17
N LYS A 300 0.37 -20.21 -0.24
CA LYS A 300 -0.82 -21.02 -0.59
C LYS A 300 -0.64 -21.87 -1.86
N THR A 301 -0.23 -21.27 -2.97
CA THR A 301 0.05 -21.99 -4.23
C THR A 301 1.12 -23.07 -4.06
N THR A 302 2.21 -22.75 -3.35
CA THR A 302 3.29 -23.70 -3.09
C THR A 302 2.80 -24.87 -2.23
N PHE A 303 1.98 -24.60 -1.21
CA PHE A 303 1.34 -25.62 -0.39
C PHE A 303 0.40 -26.52 -1.21
N LEU A 304 -0.45 -25.93 -2.07
CA LEU A 304 -1.37 -26.68 -2.93
C LEU A 304 -0.63 -27.62 -3.88
N LYS A 305 0.44 -27.15 -4.54
CA LYS A 305 1.24 -28.01 -5.41
C LYS A 305 2.02 -29.07 -4.63
N PHE A 306 2.54 -28.75 -3.45
CA PHE A 306 3.18 -29.73 -2.55
C PHE A 306 2.20 -30.84 -2.14
N LEU A 307 0.97 -30.48 -1.76
CA LEU A 307 -0.11 -31.41 -1.43
C LEU A 307 -0.41 -32.38 -2.59
N LEU A 308 -0.51 -31.85 -3.82
CA LEU A 308 -0.81 -32.67 -5.00
C LEU A 308 0.35 -33.56 -5.43
N LYS A 309 1.60 -33.12 -5.27
CA LYS A 309 2.78 -33.89 -5.64
C LYS A 309 2.91 -35.15 -4.81
N ASP A 310 2.76 -35.02 -3.50
CA ASP A 310 2.88 -36.12 -2.56
C ASP A 310 1.87 -37.24 -2.84
N GLN A 311 0.63 -36.88 -3.22
CA GLN A 311 -0.38 -37.84 -3.64
C GLN A 311 0.00 -38.64 -4.90
N ALA A 312 0.88 -38.11 -5.76
CA ALA A 312 1.35 -38.79 -6.95
C ALA A 312 2.55 -39.72 -6.71
N GLU A 313 3.36 -39.48 -5.66
CA GLU A 313 4.52 -40.31 -5.30
C GLU A 313 4.12 -41.54 -4.46
N GLU A 314 2.99 -41.53 -3.76
CA GLU A 314 2.43 -42.74 -3.13
C GLU A 314 1.88 -43.68 -4.23
N GLU A 315 2.60 -44.77 -4.54
CA GLU A 315 2.28 -45.80 -5.56
C GLU A 315 0.85 -46.41 -5.48
N THR A 316 0.06 -46.02 -4.49
CA THR A 316 -1.29 -46.52 -4.21
C THR A 316 -2.40 -45.49 -4.47
N ASN A 317 -2.06 -44.22 -4.73
CA ASN A 317 -3.04 -43.14 -4.77
C ASN A 317 -3.51 -42.84 -6.20
N ASP A 318 -4.80 -43.09 -6.40
CA ASP A 318 -5.44 -43.35 -7.68
C ASP A 318 -6.46 -42.21 -7.96
N THR A 319 -6.07 -40.98 -7.55
CA THR A 319 -6.90 -39.76 -7.46
C THR A 319 -6.68 -38.87 -8.68
N LEU A 320 -7.77 -38.52 -9.36
CA LEU A 320 -7.72 -37.71 -10.59
C LEU A 320 -7.76 -36.23 -10.23
N PHE A 321 -6.63 -35.52 -10.29
CA PHE A 321 -6.57 -34.09 -9.98
C PHE A 321 -6.32 -33.20 -11.20
N LEU A 322 -6.95 -32.02 -11.19
CA LEU A 322 -6.78 -30.94 -12.16
C LEU A 322 -6.52 -29.62 -11.42
N PHE A 323 -5.59 -28.80 -11.94
CA PHE A 323 -5.14 -27.56 -11.30
C PHE A 323 -5.47 -26.36 -12.18
N ILE A 324 -6.12 -25.34 -11.60
CA ILE A 324 -6.58 -24.15 -12.30
C ILE A 324 -5.93 -22.92 -11.70
N ASN A 325 -5.18 -22.18 -12.51
CA ASN A 325 -4.78 -20.82 -12.18
C ASN A 325 -5.83 -19.84 -12.72
N LEU A 326 -6.65 -19.27 -11.83
CA LEU A 326 -7.77 -18.40 -12.23
C LEU A 326 -7.34 -17.12 -12.95
N MET A 327 -6.10 -16.68 -12.78
CA MET A 327 -5.54 -15.52 -13.47
C MET A 327 -5.58 -15.68 -15.01
N LYS A 328 -5.53 -16.92 -15.53
CA LYS A 328 -5.59 -17.21 -16.97
C LYS A 328 -6.94 -16.85 -17.61
N TYR A 329 -8.02 -16.81 -16.82
CA TYR A 329 -9.40 -16.66 -17.34
C TYR A 329 -10.04 -15.32 -16.97
N TYR A 330 -9.24 -14.38 -16.45
CA TYR A 330 -9.70 -13.03 -16.11
C TYR A 330 -10.02 -12.23 -17.38
N SER A 331 -11.24 -11.68 -17.48
CA SER A 331 -11.74 -11.01 -18.68
C SER A 331 -11.64 -9.48 -18.66
N GLY A 332 -10.93 -8.89 -17.69
CA GLY A 332 -10.77 -7.43 -17.58
C GLY A 332 -11.95 -6.67 -16.96
N ASN A 333 -13.17 -7.22 -17.02
CA ASN A 333 -14.42 -6.60 -16.53
C ASN A 333 -14.90 -7.20 -15.18
N ASP A 334 -13.99 -7.48 -14.24
CA ASP A 334 -14.36 -8.13 -12.96
C ASP A 334 -15.11 -9.47 -13.15
N GLY A 335 -14.77 -10.22 -14.20
CA GLY A 335 -15.40 -11.51 -14.53
C GLY A 335 -14.41 -12.60 -14.89
N ILE A 336 -14.89 -13.84 -14.84
CA ILE A 336 -14.18 -15.06 -15.28
C ILE A 336 -14.93 -15.67 -16.46
N CYS A 337 -14.19 -16.04 -17.51
CA CYS A 337 -14.75 -16.82 -18.62
C CYS A 337 -14.81 -18.30 -18.22
N PHE A 338 -15.92 -18.73 -17.62
CA PHE A 338 -16.09 -20.12 -17.20
C PHE A 338 -16.12 -21.11 -18.38
N ASP A 339 -16.64 -20.70 -19.54
CA ASP A 339 -16.66 -21.57 -20.73
C ASP A 339 -15.26 -21.96 -21.18
N ASP A 340 -14.33 -21.01 -21.21
CA ASP A 340 -12.93 -21.28 -21.55
C ASP A 340 -12.23 -22.12 -20.48
N LEU A 341 -12.57 -21.88 -19.20
CA LEU A 341 -12.10 -22.71 -18.08
C LEU A 341 -12.52 -24.17 -18.25
N TYR A 342 -13.78 -24.45 -18.59
CA TYR A 342 -14.26 -25.82 -18.75
C TYR A 342 -13.70 -26.52 -20.00
N LYS A 343 -13.48 -25.78 -21.09
CA LYS A 343 -12.78 -26.32 -22.28
C LYS A 343 -11.35 -26.71 -21.92
N ASP A 344 -10.62 -25.85 -21.23
CA ASP A 344 -9.25 -26.11 -20.81
C ASP A 344 -9.17 -27.29 -19.83
N LEU A 345 -10.14 -27.43 -18.90
CA LEU A 345 -10.21 -28.58 -18.00
C LEU A 345 -10.43 -29.92 -18.73
N LEU A 346 -11.26 -29.94 -19.77
CA LEU A 346 -11.48 -31.14 -20.57
C LEU A 346 -10.20 -31.54 -21.33
N VAL A 347 -9.49 -30.57 -21.91
CA VAL A 347 -8.21 -30.79 -22.58
C VAL A 347 -7.17 -31.30 -21.58
N GLN A 348 -7.00 -30.61 -20.44
CA GLN A 348 -6.08 -31.03 -19.38
C GLN A 348 -6.37 -32.46 -18.88
N PHE A 349 -7.65 -32.84 -18.78
CA PHE A 349 -8.01 -34.19 -18.37
C PHE A 349 -7.61 -35.24 -19.41
N ASP A 350 -7.88 -34.99 -20.69
CA ASP A 350 -7.55 -35.92 -21.79
C ASP A 350 -6.03 -36.10 -21.93
N ASP A 351 -5.27 -35.00 -21.85
CA ASP A 351 -3.82 -35.02 -21.92
C ASP A 351 -3.18 -35.78 -20.75
N LYS A 352 -3.70 -35.56 -19.54
CA LYS A 352 -3.14 -36.15 -18.31
C LYS A 352 -3.58 -37.59 -18.06
N TYR A 353 -4.79 -37.95 -18.48
CA TYR A 353 -5.36 -39.27 -18.25
C TYR A 353 -5.90 -39.91 -19.54
N PRO A 354 -5.05 -40.11 -20.57
CA PRO A 354 -5.47 -40.61 -21.87
C PRO A 354 -6.07 -42.04 -21.81
N LEU A 355 -5.77 -42.79 -20.74
CA LEU A 355 -6.29 -44.13 -20.50
C LEU A 355 -7.82 -44.18 -20.35
N TYR A 356 -8.48 -43.08 -19.98
CA TYR A 356 -9.94 -43.04 -19.86
C TYR A 356 -10.67 -42.79 -21.18
N ASP A 357 -9.94 -42.39 -22.23
CA ASP A 357 -10.42 -42.27 -23.61
C ASP A 357 -11.80 -41.56 -23.71
N ILE A 358 -11.88 -40.39 -23.08
CA ILE A 358 -13.15 -39.69 -22.83
C ILE A 358 -13.84 -39.22 -24.11
N ASN A 359 -13.06 -39.05 -25.18
CA ASN A 359 -13.52 -38.62 -26.49
C ASN A 359 -14.01 -39.78 -27.37
N SER A 360 -13.79 -41.04 -26.98
CA SER A 360 -14.29 -42.17 -27.75
C SER A 360 -15.80 -42.28 -27.71
N THR A 361 -16.39 -42.68 -28.85
CA THR A 361 -17.84 -42.93 -28.93
C THR A 361 -18.29 -44.00 -27.94
N LYS A 362 -17.43 -44.96 -27.59
CA LYS A 362 -17.72 -46.00 -26.60
C LYS A 362 -17.93 -45.41 -25.20
N VAL A 363 -17.05 -44.49 -24.78
CA VAL A 363 -17.14 -43.83 -23.47
C VAL A 363 -18.25 -42.80 -23.46
N LEU A 364 -18.41 -42.00 -24.52
CA LEU A 364 -19.51 -41.04 -24.65
C LEU A 364 -20.90 -41.69 -24.53
N LYS A 365 -21.10 -42.87 -25.14
CA LYS A 365 -22.34 -43.65 -24.96
C LYS A 365 -22.57 -44.09 -23.52
N ARG A 366 -21.50 -44.35 -22.75
CA ARG A 366 -21.61 -44.69 -21.32
C ARG A 366 -21.90 -43.47 -20.45
N ILE A 367 -21.27 -42.33 -20.73
CA ILE A 367 -21.52 -41.07 -20.02
C ILE A 367 -23.01 -40.71 -20.09
N TYR A 368 -23.60 -40.80 -21.28
CA TYR A 368 -25.00 -40.42 -21.53
C TYR A 368 -25.96 -41.62 -21.60
N ILE A 369 -25.61 -42.75 -21.00
CA ILE A 369 -26.37 -44.00 -21.13
C ILE A 369 -27.83 -43.86 -20.65
N LYS A 370 -28.07 -43.01 -19.65
CA LYS A 370 -29.42 -42.79 -19.11
C LYS A 370 -30.30 -42.06 -20.13
N GLU A 371 -29.80 -40.99 -20.73
CA GLU A 371 -30.49 -40.18 -21.72
C GLU A 371 -30.71 -40.96 -23.02
N ILE A 372 -29.70 -41.72 -23.46
CA ILE A 372 -29.80 -42.62 -24.63
C ILE A 372 -30.90 -43.65 -24.38
N ASN A 373 -30.90 -44.32 -23.22
CA ASN A 373 -31.94 -45.30 -22.89
C ASN A 373 -33.35 -44.70 -22.82
N GLN A 374 -33.49 -43.43 -22.39
CA GLN A 374 -34.78 -42.74 -22.42
C GLN A 374 -35.25 -42.45 -23.85
N LYS A 375 -34.34 -42.00 -24.72
CA LYS A 375 -34.64 -41.77 -26.14
C LYS A 375 -34.98 -43.08 -26.86
N ASP A 376 -34.25 -44.15 -26.58
CA ASP A 376 -34.46 -45.51 -27.11
C ASP A 376 -35.81 -46.09 -26.74
N LYS A 377 -36.32 -45.78 -25.54
CA LYS A 377 -37.68 -46.14 -25.13
C LYS A 377 -38.75 -45.27 -25.79
N GLY A 378 -38.38 -44.06 -26.21
CA GLY A 378 -39.25 -43.07 -26.83
C GLY A 378 -39.07 -42.97 -28.34
N LEU A 379 -38.77 -41.76 -28.82
CA LEU A 379 -38.73 -41.41 -30.25
C LEU A 379 -37.70 -42.22 -31.06
N TRP A 380 -36.65 -42.74 -30.44
CA TRP A 380 -35.61 -43.49 -31.15
C TRP A 380 -35.93 -44.97 -31.30
N LYS A 381 -36.96 -45.48 -30.61
CA LYS A 381 -37.36 -46.89 -30.68
C LYS A 381 -37.58 -47.35 -32.12
N TYR A 382 -38.32 -46.54 -32.90
CA TYR A 382 -38.62 -46.84 -34.30
C TYR A 382 -37.36 -47.01 -35.14
N TYR A 383 -36.43 -46.04 -35.07
CA TYR A 383 -35.18 -46.10 -35.85
C TYR A 383 -34.30 -47.25 -35.38
N LYS A 384 -34.19 -47.48 -34.07
CA LYS A 384 -33.41 -48.59 -33.51
C LYS A 384 -33.88 -49.97 -33.98
N GLU A 385 -35.18 -50.15 -34.24
CA GLU A 385 -35.77 -51.41 -34.69
C GLU A 385 -35.84 -51.54 -36.22
N ASN A 386 -35.91 -50.42 -36.97
CA ASN A 386 -36.24 -50.43 -38.40
C ASN A 386 -35.20 -49.75 -39.32
N ASP A 387 -34.30 -48.91 -38.81
CA ASP A 387 -33.30 -48.17 -39.58
C ASP A 387 -32.06 -47.81 -38.73
N ASP A 388 -31.08 -48.72 -38.70
CA ASP A 388 -29.86 -48.55 -37.89
C ASP A 388 -29.00 -47.36 -38.36
N ASN A 389 -28.97 -47.05 -39.67
CA ASN A 389 -28.19 -45.94 -40.19
C ASN A 389 -28.72 -44.59 -39.69
N GLU A 390 -30.04 -44.40 -39.74
CA GLU A 390 -30.69 -43.20 -39.21
C GLU A 390 -30.55 -43.13 -37.67
N TYR A 391 -30.60 -44.27 -36.98
CA TYR A 391 -30.33 -44.33 -35.54
C TYR A 391 -28.90 -43.88 -35.19
N GLN A 392 -27.86 -44.39 -35.88
CA GLN A 392 -26.48 -43.98 -35.62
C GLN A 392 -26.26 -42.49 -35.93
N THR A 393 -26.90 -41.95 -36.98
CA THR A 393 -26.82 -40.53 -37.33
C THR A 393 -27.37 -39.67 -36.18
N ARG A 394 -28.58 -39.97 -35.71
CA ARG A 394 -29.20 -39.24 -34.59
C ARG A 394 -28.43 -39.39 -33.28
N LEU A 395 -27.83 -40.55 -33.04
CA LEU A 395 -26.99 -40.78 -31.89
C LEU A 395 -25.72 -39.92 -31.95
N SER A 396 -25.08 -39.84 -33.13
CA SER A 396 -23.91 -38.98 -33.34
C SER A 396 -24.24 -37.51 -33.11
N ASP A 397 -25.32 -37.01 -33.73
CA ASP A 397 -25.78 -35.62 -33.56
C ASP A 397 -26.11 -35.31 -32.10
N PHE A 398 -26.74 -36.25 -31.39
CA PHE A 398 -27.05 -36.08 -29.97
C PHE A 398 -25.78 -35.97 -29.12
N LEU A 399 -24.78 -36.82 -29.37
CA LEU A 399 -23.52 -36.78 -28.64
C LEU A 399 -22.76 -35.48 -28.92
N ASP A 400 -22.68 -35.06 -30.18
CA ASP A 400 -22.00 -33.82 -30.59
C ASP A 400 -22.62 -32.56 -29.96
N ASN A 401 -23.96 -32.50 -29.94
CA ASN A 401 -24.69 -31.44 -29.25
C ASN A 401 -24.42 -31.44 -27.74
N LYS A 402 -24.24 -32.61 -27.13
CA LYS A 402 -23.97 -32.75 -25.70
C LYS A 402 -22.54 -32.36 -25.32
N THR A 403 -21.55 -32.66 -26.17
CA THR A 403 -20.15 -32.29 -25.96
C THR A 403 -19.87 -30.81 -26.24
N THR A 404 -20.71 -30.15 -27.04
CA THR A 404 -20.60 -28.70 -27.32
C THR A 404 -20.70 -27.83 -26.07
N ASN A 405 -21.53 -28.21 -25.08
CA ASN A 405 -21.58 -27.51 -23.79
C ASN A 405 -20.52 -28.08 -22.84
N SER A 406 -19.34 -27.46 -22.82
CA SER A 406 -18.18 -27.95 -22.05
C SER A 406 -18.46 -28.06 -20.55
N GLN A 407 -19.22 -27.13 -19.96
CA GLN A 407 -19.56 -27.19 -18.54
C GLN A 407 -20.42 -28.41 -18.20
N GLU A 408 -21.52 -28.61 -18.92
CA GLU A 408 -22.43 -29.72 -18.66
C GLU A 408 -21.79 -31.06 -19.02
N HIS A 409 -20.98 -31.11 -20.08
CA HIS A 409 -20.21 -32.31 -20.42
C HIS A 409 -19.21 -32.68 -19.33
N PHE A 410 -18.47 -31.71 -18.79
CA PHE A 410 -17.51 -31.95 -17.72
C PHE A 410 -18.19 -32.46 -16.43
N LYS A 411 -19.37 -31.91 -16.08
CA LYS A 411 -20.20 -32.45 -14.99
C LYS A 411 -20.63 -33.89 -15.25
N ALA A 412 -21.10 -34.19 -16.46
CA ALA A 412 -21.52 -35.53 -16.85
C ALA A 412 -20.35 -36.54 -16.80
N LEU A 413 -19.16 -36.12 -17.21
CA LEU A 413 -17.93 -36.91 -17.15
C LEU A 413 -17.60 -37.33 -15.71
N ASN A 414 -17.57 -36.40 -14.75
CA ASN A 414 -17.26 -36.76 -13.36
C ASN A 414 -18.33 -37.66 -12.73
N LEU A 415 -19.60 -37.44 -13.08
CA LEU A 415 -20.68 -38.33 -12.64
C LEU A 415 -20.52 -39.75 -13.20
N TYR A 416 -20.08 -39.90 -14.44
CA TYR A 416 -19.75 -41.20 -15.03
C TYR A 416 -18.57 -41.86 -14.31
N LEU A 417 -17.46 -41.14 -14.13
CA LEU A 417 -16.28 -41.64 -13.43
C LEU A 417 -16.63 -42.10 -12.01
N THR A 418 -17.45 -41.33 -11.29
CA THR A 418 -17.84 -41.64 -9.92
C THR A 418 -18.75 -42.88 -9.84
N ARG A 419 -19.62 -43.07 -10.83
CA ARG A 419 -20.63 -44.15 -10.82
C ARG A 419 -20.11 -45.48 -11.37
N GLU A 420 -19.37 -45.44 -12.47
CA GLU A 420 -18.98 -46.63 -13.26
C GLU A 420 -17.52 -47.02 -13.04
N ILE A 421 -16.64 -46.04 -12.81
CA ILE A 421 -15.18 -46.24 -12.70
C ILE A 421 -14.72 -46.14 -11.24
N HIS A 422 -15.60 -45.72 -10.32
CA HIS A 422 -15.29 -45.46 -8.92
C HIS A 422 -14.13 -44.47 -8.75
N LYS A 423 -14.11 -43.43 -9.59
CA LYS A 423 -13.12 -42.34 -9.56
C LYS A 423 -13.78 -40.98 -9.47
N ARG A 424 -13.11 -40.05 -8.82
CA ARG A 424 -13.59 -38.68 -8.65
C ARG A 424 -12.49 -37.71 -9.09
N ILE A 425 -12.90 -36.67 -9.81
CA ILE A 425 -12.02 -35.55 -10.15
C ILE A 425 -11.96 -34.59 -8.95
N LEU A 426 -10.74 -34.27 -8.53
CA LEU A 426 -10.39 -33.22 -7.57
C LEU A 426 -9.94 -31.99 -8.36
N ILE A 427 -10.62 -30.86 -8.16
CA ILE A 427 -10.31 -29.60 -8.82
C ILE A 427 -9.70 -28.63 -7.81
N VAL A 428 -8.54 -28.09 -8.14
CA VAL A 428 -7.88 -27.04 -7.36
C VAL A 428 -8.05 -25.70 -8.07
N PHE A 429 -8.78 -24.78 -7.43
CA PHE A 429 -8.95 -23.39 -7.86
C PHE A 429 -7.95 -22.51 -7.10
N ASP A 430 -6.89 -22.09 -7.77
CA ASP A 430 -5.84 -21.25 -7.18
C ASP A 430 -5.87 -19.80 -7.69
N ASN A 431 -5.26 -18.90 -6.92
CA ASN A 431 -5.16 -17.46 -7.17
C ASN A 431 -6.49 -16.71 -7.24
N ALA A 432 -7.59 -17.27 -6.71
CA ALA A 432 -8.82 -16.49 -6.52
C ALA A 432 -8.55 -15.30 -5.59
N ASP A 433 -7.64 -15.47 -4.63
CA ASP A 433 -7.19 -14.46 -3.70
C ASP A 433 -6.40 -13.29 -4.34
N GLN A 434 -6.12 -13.33 -5.64
CA GLN A 434 -5.51 -12.23 -6.38
C GLN A 434 -6.55 -11.40 -7.15
N LEU A 435 -7.81 -11.85 -7.20
CA LEU A 435 -8.90 -11.24 -7.97
C LEU A 435 -9.85 -10.43 -7.07
N SER A 436 -10.81 -9.70 -7.65
CA SER A 436 -11.75 -8.92 -6.87
C SER A 436 -12.70 -9.79 -6.03
N ASP A 437 -13.29 -9.21 -4.99
CA ASP A 437 -14.21 -9.91 -4.08
C ASP A 437 -15.42 -10.50 -4.81
N LYS A 438 -15.92 -9.82 -5.84
CA LYS A 438 -17.00 -10.32 -6.72
C LYS A 438 -16.58 -11.58 -7.47
N ILE A 439 -15.34 -11.62 -7.96
CA ILE A 439 -14.83 -12.80 -8.66
C ILE A 439 -14.66 -13.95 -7.68
N GLN A 440 -14.06 -13.71 -6.51
CA GLN A 440 -13.92 -14.71 -5.46
C GLN A 440 -15.27 -15.34 -5.10
N GLU A 441 -16.34 -14.54 -5.02
CA GLU A 441 -17.70 -15.02 -4.80
C GLU A 441 -18.16 -15.96 -5.93
N SER A 442 -18.01 -15.51 -7.17
CA SER A 442 -18.47 -16.26 -8.36
C SER A 442 -17.74 -17.59 -8.52
N VAL A 443 -16.44 -17.62 -8.25
CA VAL A 443 -15.60 -18.82 -8.30
C VAL A 443 -15.98 -19.77 -7.17
N TYR A 444 -16.15 -19.26 -5.94
CA TYR A 444 -16.57 -20.08 -4.80
C TYR A 444 -17.94 -20.75 -5.05
N LEU A 445 -18.91 -19.98 -5.54
CA LEU A 445 -20.23 -20.49 -5.91
C LEU A 445 -20.16 -21.57 -6.98
N ASN A 446 -19.37 -21.34 -8.03
CA ASN A 446 -19.14 -22.30 -9.11
C ASN A 446 -18.53 -23.60 -8.57
N ALA A 447 -17.51 -23.48 -7.72
CA ALA A 447 -16.83 -24.61 -7.10
C ALA A 447 -17.78 -25.43 -6.19
N CYS A 448 -18.59 -24.76 -5.38
CA CYS A 448 -19.62 -25.41 -4.56
C CYS A 448 -20.71 -26.08 -5.41
N ALA A 449 -21.11 -25.46 -6.53
CA ALA A 449 -22.06 -26.04 -7.47
C ALA A 449 -21.50 -27.32 -8.12
N LEU A 450 -20.22 -27.35 -8.50
CA LEU A 450 -19.57 -28.56 -9.02
C LEU A 450 -19.55 -29.68 -7.97
N ASN A 451 -19.18 -29.36 -6.73
CA ASN A 451 -19.16 -30.32 -5.63
C ASN A 451 -20.56 -30.94 -5.39
N THR A 452 -21.59 -30.11 -5.29
CA THR A 452 -22.95 -30.54 -4.95
C THR A 452 -23.68 -31.21 -6.11
N GLN A 453 -23.62 -30.66 -7.32
CA GLN A 453 -24.38 -31.16 -8.48
C GLN A 453 -23.70 -32.35 -9.18
N ALA A 454 -22.36 -32.35 -9.21
CA ALA A 454 -21.59 -33.28 -10.03
C ALA A 454 -20.57 -34.11 -9.25
N LYS A 455 -20.56 -34.03 -7.91
CA LYS A 455 -19.72 -34.84 -7.00
C LYS A 455 -18.21 -34.64 -7.16
N PHE A 456 -17.76 -33.46 -7.57
CA PHE A 456 -16.34 -33.13 -7.63
C PHE A 456 -15.73 -32.97 -6.23
N GLY A 457 -14.47 -33.38 -6.07
CA GLY A 457 -13.64 -32.87 -4.97
C GLY A 457 -13.21 -31.45 -5.31
N VAL A 458 -13.23 -30.53 -4.35
CA VAL A 458 -12.95 -29.12 -4.62
C VAL A 458 -12.03 -28.57 -3.55
N ILE A 459 -10.93 -27.95 -3.99
CA ILE A 459 -10.05 -27.15 -3.15
C ILE A 459 -10.02 -25.74 -3.74
N ILE A 460 -10.25 -24.71 -2.93
CA ILE A 460 -10.22 -23.31 -3.36
C ILE A 460 -9.34 -22.47 -2.45
N SER A 461 -8.41 -21.73 -3.05
CA SER A 461 -7.61 -20.72 -2.35
C SER A 461 -8.37 -19.40 -2.31
N LEU A 462 -8.72 -18.91 -1.12
CA LEU A 462 -9.42 -17.64 -0.91
C LEU A 462 -8.59 -16.67 -0.07
N ARG A 463 -8.88 -15.36 -0.18
CA ARG A 463 -8.36 -14.39 0.80
C ARG A 463 -8.93 -14.68 2.16
N GLU A 464 -8.08 -14.59 3.18
CA GLU A 464 -8.46 -14.83 4.56
C GLU A 464 -9.58 -13.87 5.03
N GLY A 465 -9.40 -12.56 4.82
CA GLY A 465 -10.38 -11.55 5.23
C GLY A 465 -11.70 -11.68 4.46
N TYR A 466 -11.61 -12.05 3.18
CA TYR A 466 -12.80 -12.34 2.38
C TYR A 466 -13.59 -13.53 2.97
N TYR A 467 -12.92 -14.64 3.26
CA TYR A 467 -13.57 -15.79 3.89
C TYR A 467 -14.23 -15.42 5.23
N TYR A 468 -13.55 -14.71 6.13
CA TYR A 468 -14.14 -14.34 7.42
C TYR A 468 -15.31 -13.37 7.30
N ASN A 469 -15.27 -12.45 6.35
CA ASN A 469 -16.36 -11.51 6.08
C ASN A 469 -17.61 -12.22 5.58
N TRP A 470 -17.43 -13.25 4.73
CA TRP A 470 -18.53 -13.88 4.02
C TRP A 470 -19.00 -15.20 4.63
N ARG A 471 -18.20 -15.94 5.41
CA ARG A 471 -18.55 -17.29 5.91
C ARG A 471 -19.94 -17.41 6.59
N ASN A 472 -20.37 -16.36 7.30
CA ASN A 472 -21.65 -16.32 8.01
C ASN A 472 -22.77 -15.60 7.23
N ARG A 473 -22.49 -15.18 6.00
CA ARG A 473 -23.41 -14.44 5.12
C ARG A 473 -23.72 -15.29 3.88
N PRO A 474 -24.90 -15.12 3.27
CA PRO A 474 -25.16 -15.65 1.94
C PRO A 474 -24.16 -15.07 0.92
N PRO A 475 -23.66 -15.87 -0.04
CA PRO A 475 -24.02 -17.27 -0.31
C PRO A 475 -23.21 -18.33 0.45
N PHE A 476 -22.17 -17.95 1.21
CA PHE A 476 -21.24 -18.88 1.87
C PHE A 476 -21.91 -19.75 2.94
N ASN A 477 -22.81 -19.18 3.73
CA ASN A 477 -23.53 -19.92 4.77
C ASN A 477 -24.46 -21.03 4.24
N ALA A 478 -24.71 -21.09 2.93
CA ALA A 478 -25.54 -22.12 2.31
C ALA A 478 -24.75 -23.43 2.07
N PHE A 479 -23.41 -23.39 2.10
CA PHE A 479 -22.56 -24.53 1.81
C PHE A 479 -21.69 -24.89 3.02
N VAL A 480 -21.64 -26.17 3.38
CA VAL A 480 -20.77 -26.65 4.45
C VAL A 480 -19.39 -26.93 3.86
N SER A 481 -18.38 -26.18 4.29
CA SER A 481 -16.99 -26.26 3.80
C SER A 481 -16.01 -26.37 4.97
N ASN A 482 -14.85 -26.96 4.72
CA ASN A 482 -13.76 -27.04 5.70
C ASN A 482 -12.69 -26.01 5.33
N ALA A 483 -12.35 -25.12 6.25
CA ALA A 483 -11.35 -24.07 6.03
C ALA A 483 -10.05 -24.36 6.80
N TYR A 484 -8.93 -24.31 6.08
CA TYR A 484 -7.59 -24.52 6.60
C TYR A 484 -6.75 -23.26 6.41
N HIS A 485 -6.08 -22.82 7.47
CA HIS A 485 -5.23 -21.63 7.46
C HIS A 485 -3.76 -22.00 7.21
N ILE A 486 -3.15 -21.37 6.21
CA ILE A 486 -1.72 -21.50 5.87
C ILE A 486 -0.99 -20.27 6.38
N ALA A 487 -0.20 -20.46 7.44
CA ALA A 487 0.67 -19.41 7.97
C ALA A 487 1.91 -19.23 7.09
N ALA A 488 2.37 -17.99 6.96
CA ALA A 488 3.64 -17.71 6.30
C ALA A 488 4.83 -18.43 6.99
N PRO A 489 5.68 -19.16 6.24
CA PRO A 489 6.88 -19.78 6.80
C PRO A 489 7.97 -18.78 7.22
N ASP A 490 8.96 -19.25 7.98
CA ASP A 490 10.11 -18.42 8.35
C ASP A 490 10.86 -17.99 7.08
N TYR A 491 10.96 -16.67 6.90
CA TYR A 491 11.62 -16.10 5.73
C TYR A 491 13.09 -16.54 5.62
N GLY A 492 13.80 -16.69 6.75
CA GLY A 492 15.19 -17.11 6.75
C GLY A 492 15.36 -18.53 6.24
N GLU A 493 14.51 -19.45 6.69
CA GLU A 493 14.48 -20.83 6.17
C GLU A 493 14.16 -20.87 4.67
N VAL A 494 13.17 -20.07 4.21
CA VAL A 494 12.84 -20.00 2.78
C VAL A 494 14.03 -19.47 1.98
N LEU A 495 14.62 -18.34 2.40
CA LEU A 495 15.77 -17.74 1.74
C LEU A 495 16.96 -18.71 1.68
N GLN A 496 17.22 -19.44 2.76
CA GLN A 496 18.29 -20.41 2.83
C GLN A 496 18.07 -21.56 1.85
N LYS A 497 16.88 -22.14 1.81
CA LYS A 497 16.56 -23.21 0.85
C LYS A 497 16.67 -22.73 -0.60
N ARG A 498 16.22 -21.50 -0.91
CA ARG A 498 16.37 -20.91 -2.25
C ARG A 498 17.84 -20.72 -2.65
N LEU A 499 18.69 -20.27 -1.73
CA LEU A 499 20.14 -20.15 -1.98
C LEU A 499 20.78 -21.51 -2.22
N ASN A 500 20.47 -22.50 -1.38
CA ASN A 500 20.98 -23.86 -1.54
C ASN A 500 20.56 -24.48 -2.89
N TYR A 501 19.32 -24.24 -3.32
CA TYR A 501 18.84 -24.68 -4.63
C TYR A 501 19.62 -24.08 -5.80
N ILE A 502 19.94 -22.79 -5.75
CA ILE A 502 20.78 -22.14 -6.76
C ILE A 502 22.16 -22.76 -6.80
N ILE A 503 22.80 -22.91 -5.64
CA ILE A 503 24.15 -23.50 -5.52
C ILE A 503 24.15 -24.89 -6.16
N LYS A 504 23.15 -25.73 -5.86
CA LYS A 504 22.99 -27.06 -6.45
C LYS A 504 22.79 -27.01 -7.98
N LYS A 505 21.98 -26.07 -8.50
CA LYS A 505 21.72 -25.96 -9.95
C LYS A 505 22.92 -25.43 -10.73
N VAL A 506 23.73 -24.56 -10.13
CA VAL A 506 24.98 -24.06 -10.74
C VAL A 506 25.97 -25.21 -10.96
N GLN A 507 26.06 -26.15 -10.02
CA GLN A 507 26.93 -27.34 -10.13
C GLN A 507 26.54 -28.32 -11.25
N ILE A 508 25.29 -28.27 -11.75
CA ILE A 508 24.76 -29.26 -12.72
C ILE A 508 24.97 -28.82 -14.18
N LYS A 509 25.12 -27.52 -14.45
CA LYS A 509 25.29 -27.00 -15.82
C LYS A 509 26.78 -26.87 -16.18
N ASN A 510 27.35 -27.85 -16.89
CA ASN A 510 28.73 -27.89 -17.42
C ASN A 510 29.00 -26.92 -18.61
N GLU A 511 28.49 -25.69 -18.61
CA GLU A 511 28.77 -24.70 -19.68
C GLU A 511 29.47 -23.44 -19.15
N PRO A 512 30.65 -23.07 -19.67
CA PRO A 512 31.39 -21.89 -19.22
C PRO A 512 30.66 -20.59 -19.56
N VAL A 513 30.52 -19.71 -18.57
CA VAL A 513 29.93 -18.38 -18.74
C VAL A 513 31.05 -17.37 -18.97
N VAL A 514 31.13 -16.79 -20.18
CA VAL A 514 32.18 -15.80 -20.51
C VAL A 514 31.71 -14.41 -20.11
N GLY A 515 32.39 -13.76 -19.16
CA GLY A 515 32.09 -12.41 -18.68
C GLY A 515 33.14 -11.37 -19.08
N ARG A 516 32.80 -10.09 -18.88
CA ARG A 516 33.74 -8.96 -18.94
C ARG A 516 33.85 -8.32 -17.55
N ILE A 517 35.08 -8.09 -17.10
CA ILE A 517 35.36 -7.25 -15.91
C ILE A 517 36.22 -6.10 -16.41
N GLY A 518 35.60 -4.92 -16.58
CA GLY A 518 36.23 -3.76 -17.23
C GLY A 518 36.68 -4.06 -18.67
N ASN A 519 37.90 -3.68 -19.04
CA ASN A 519 38.46 -3.93 -20.39
C ASN A 519 39.09 -5.33 -20.56
N LYS A 520 38.93 -6.24 -19.59
CA LYS A 520 39.44 -7.61 -19.67
C LYS A 520 38.28 -8.60 -19.80
N ASN A 521 38.35 -9.46 -20.81
CA ASN A 521 37.49 -10.64 -20.88
C ASN A 521 37.93 -11.58 -19.74
N VAL A 522 37.03 -11.90 -18.84
CA VAL A 522 37.25 -12.86 -17.75
C VAL A 522 36.28 -14.00 -17.95
N GLU A 523 36.81 -15.18 -18.28
CA GLU A 523 36.03 -16.41 -18.19
C GLU A 523 35.60 -16.62 -16.73
N LEU A 524 34.30 -16.61 -16.48
CA LEU A 524 33.74 -17.08 -15.22
C LEU A 524 33.59 -18.59 -15.36
N THR A 525 34.51 -19.32 -14.75
CA THR A 525 34.33 -20.73 -14.48
C THR A 525 33.17 -20.90 -13.48
N GLU A 526 32.34 -21.94 -13.64
CA GLU A 526 31.19 -22.25 -12.77
C GLU A 526 31.53 -22.18 -11.27
N GLY A 527 32.75 -22.58 -10.89
CA GLY A 527 33.25 -22.47 -9.52
C GLY A 527 33.15 -21.06 -8.92
N LYS A 528 33.30 -19.98 -9.71
CA LYS A 528 33.21 -18.60 -9.21
C LYS A 528 31.77 -18.18 -8.90
N ILE A 529 30.78 -18.70 -9.64
CA ILE A 529 29.36 -18.43 -9.40
C ILE A 529 28.89 -19.21 -8.16
N GLU A 530 29.34 -20.46 -8.03
CA GLU A 530 29.11 -21.27 -6.83
C GLU A 530 29.73 -20.63 -5.58
N GLU A 531 30.99 -20.19 -5.66
CA GLU A 531 31.69 -19.46 -4.59
C GLU A 531 30.96 -18.16 -4.22
N PHE A 532 30.42 -17.42 -5.19
CA PHE A 532 29.63 -16.22 -4.95
C PHE A 532 28.39 -16.49 -4.09
N PHE A 533 27.55 -17.44 -4.52
CA PHE A 533 26.32 -17.77 -3.79
C PHE A 533 26.61 -18.44 -2.45
N THR A 534 27.65 -19.26 -2.37
CA THR A 534 28.13 -19.85 -1.11
C THR A 534 28.63 -18.77 -0.15
N GLY A 535 29.40 -17.80 -0.65
CA GLY A 535 29.85 -16.64 0.10
C GLY A 535 28.70 -15.80 0.62
N ILE A 536 27.69 -15.52 -0.21
CA ILE A 536 26.47 -14.84 0.22
C ILE A 536 25.72 -15.64 1.30
N ASN A 537 25.57 -16.95 1.12
CA ASN A 537 24.88 -17.82 2.08
C ASN A 537 25.59 -17.81 3.44
N LEU A 538 26.91 -18.02 3.46
CA LEU A 538 27.73 -17.94 4.67
C LEU A 538 27.70 -16.55 5.30
N SER A 539 27.66 -15.50 4.47
CA SER A 539 27.51 -14.12 4.93
C SER A 539 26.17 -13.94 5.63
N LEU A 540 25.04 -14.13 4.95
CA LEU A 540 23.70 -13.83 5.46
C LEU A 540 23.32 -14.63 6.73
N PHE A 541 23.74 -15.89 6.80
CA PHE A 541 23.41 -16.79 7.91
C PHE A 541 24.53 -16.91 8.96
N GLY A 542 25.59 -16.11 8.81
CA GLY A 542 26.64 -15.97 9.83
C GLY A 542 26.15 -15.21 11.07
N LYS A 543 26.79 -15.43 12.23
CA LYS A 543 26.42 -14.79 13.51
C LYS A 543 26.40 -13.25 13.46
N ASP A 544 27.23 -12.65 12.62
CA ASP A 544 27.41 -11.20 12.54
C ASP A 544 26.41 -10.48 11.60
N ASN A 545 25.66 -11.21 10.76
CA ASN A 545 24.76 -10.64 9.73
C ASN A 545 23.27 -10.83 9.99
N ALA A 546 22.89 -11.16 11.22
CA ALA A 546 21.51 -11.10 11.69
C ALA A 546 20.76 -9.81 11.28
N PRO A 547 21.38 -8.61 11.22
CA PRO A 547 20.68 -7.39 10.82
C PRO A 547 20.09 -7.38 9.41
N ILE A 548 20.71 -8.06 8.42
CA ILE A 548 20.14 -8.12 7.04
C ILE A 548 18.92 -9.03 7.03
N LEU A 549 19.02 -10.18 7.68
CA LEU A 549 17.90 -11.11 7.79
C LEU A 549 16.74 -10.51 8.60
N ASP A 550 17.06 -9.80 9.69
CA ASP A 550 16.08 -9.03 10.47
C ASP A 550 15.44 -7.93 9.63
N PHE A 551 16.23 -7.16 8.88
CA PHE A 551 15.72 -6.15 7.95
C PHE A 551 14.75 -6.78 6.93
N LEU A 552 15.14 -7.87 6.27
CA LEU A 552 14.30 -8.53 5.27
C LEU A 552 13.02 -9.08 5.89
N ARG A 553 13.10 -9.71 7.07
CA ARG A 553 11.93 -10.19 7.82
C ARG A 553 10.96 -9.06 8.15
N GLN A 554 11.46 -7.96 8.72
CA GLN A 554 10.64 -6.83 9.13
C GLN A 554 10.00 -6.12 7.93
N MET A 555 10.73 -6.00 6.82
CA MET A 555 10.28 -5.32 5.62
C MET A 555 9.24 -6.09 4.80
N SER A 556 9.20 -7.42 4.94
CA SER A 556 8.42 -8.29 4.05
C SER A 556 7.32 -9.09 4.74
N PHE A 557 7.34 -9.24 6.07
CA PHE A 557 6.32 -10.04 6.75
C PHE A 557 4.91 -9.43 6.59
N PRO A 558 3.87 -10.25 6.30
CA PRO A 558 3.87 -11.70 6.08
C PRO A 558 4.10 -12.13 4.62
N ASN A 559 4.28 -11.19 3.71
CA ASN A 559 4.48 -11.43 2.28
C ASN A 559 5.94 -11.80 1.93
N ILE A 560 6.24 -13.10 2.01
CA ILE A 560 7.57 -13.65 1.69
C ILE A 560 8.03 -13.27 0.27
N ARG A 561 7.10 -13.13 -0.69
CA ARG A 561 7.44 -12.73 -2.08
C ARG A 561 8.08 -11.34 -2.12
N GLU A 562 7.61 -10.41 -1.29
CA GLU A 562 8.23 -9.08 -1.18
C GLU A 562 9.67 -9.18 -0.68
N GLY A 563 9.93 -10.02 0.32
CA GLY A 563 11.27 -10.25 0.85
C GLY A 563 12.21 -10.87 -0.18
N LEU A 564 11.74 -11.87 -0.93
CA LEU A 564 12.53 -12.49 -2.01
C LEU A 564 12.80 -11.48 -3.13
N ASN A 565 11.84 -10.62 -3.45
CA ASN A 565 12.02 -9.53 -4.43
C ASN A 565 13.03 -8.48 -3.96
N LEU A 566 13.05 -8.11 -2.67
CA LEU A 566 14.06 -7.20 -2.10
C LEU A 566 15.47 -7.80 -2.23
N PHE A 567 15.59 -9.09 -1.91
CA PHE A 567 16.86 -9.80 -2.02
C PHE A 567 17.30 -9.96 -3.48
N LYS A 568 16.38 -10.28 -4.39
CA LYS A 568 16.60 -10.29 -5.83
C LYS A 568 17.11 -8.93 -6.32
N THR A 569 16.47 -7.83 -5.93
CA THR A 569 16.92 -6.47 -6.26
C THR A 569 18.33 -6.20 -5.79
N PHE A 570 18.71 -6.69 -4.60
CA PHE A 570 20.09 -6.62 -4.15
C PHE A 570 21.05 -7.35 -5.10
N LEU A 571 20.73 -8.59 -5.52
CA LEU A 571 21.61 -9.36 -6.41
C LEU A 571 21.74 -8.75 -7.82
N THR A 572 20.69 -8.11 -8.34
CA THR A 572 20.65 -7.60 -9.72
C THR A 572 21.05 -6.13 -9.85
N SER A 573 21.12 -5.38 -8.75
CA SER A 573 21.39 -3.94 -8.78
C SER A 573 22.80 -3.61 -9.25
N GLY A 574 22.97 -2.46 -9.93
CA GLY A 574 24.26 -1.86 -10.25
C GLY A 574 25.09 -1.42 -9.03
N TYR A 575 24.50 -1.30 -7.84
CA TYR A 575 25.26 -1.02 -6.61
C TYR A 575 25.92 -2.26 -6.00
N THR A 576 25.52 -3.45 -6.44
CA THR A 576 26.09 -4.71 -5.99
C THR A 576 27.21 -5.13 -6.94
N ASP A 577 28.45 -4.88 -6.54
CA ASP A 577 29.63 -5.32 -7.30
C ASP A 577 29.91 -6.81 -7.01
N VAL A 578 29.29 -7.68 -7.81
CA VAL A 578 29.45 -9.14 -7.73
C VAL A 578 30.92 -9.55 -7.76
N SER A 579 31.75 -8.85 -8.56
CA SER A 579 33.18 -9.16 -8.65
C SER A 579 33.91 -8.83 -7.36
N GLU A 580 33.59 -7.69 -6.73
CA GLU A 580 34.15 -7.32 -5.42
C GLU A 580 33.77 -8.34 -4.34
N TYR A 581 32.51 -8.80 -4.32
CA TYR A 581 32.07 -9.82 -3.37
C TYR A 581 32.80 -11.16 -3.57
N ILE A 582 32.94 -11.62 -4.82
CA ILE A 582 33.72 -12.82 -5.15
C ILE A 582 35.16 -12.68 -4.66
N LEU A 583 35.80 -11.53 -4.89
CA LEU A 583 37.17 -11.28 -4.43
C LEU A 583 37.27 -11.26 -2.90
N ARG A 584 36.31 -10.65 -2.20
CA ARG A 584 36.26 -10.68 -0.72
C ARG A 584 36.21 -12.12 -0.22
N VAL A 585 35.44 -12.99 -0.89
CA VAL A 585 35.33 -14.42 -0.57
C VAL A 585 36.63 -15.18 -0.83
N LEU A 586 37.22 -15.01 -2.02
CA LEU A 586 38.42 -15.71 -2.46
C LEU A 586 39.68 -15.37 -1.65
N TYR A 587 39.83 -14.12 -1.23
CA TYR A 587 41.04 -13.63 -0.55
C TYR A 587 40.91 -13.56 0.98
N ASN A 588 39.86 -14.15 1.54
CA ASN A 588 39.70 -14.24 2.98
C ASN A 588 40.69 -15.24 3.58
N THR A 589 41.80 -14.70 4.09
CA THR A 589 42.96 -15.47 4.56
C THR A 589 43.04 -15.60 6.09
N ASN A 590 42.14 -14.93 6.84
CA ASN A 590 42.30 -14.70 8.29
C ASN A 590 41.08 -15.13 9.16
N ASP A 591 40.27 -16.09 8.74
CA ASP A 591 39.05 -16.51 9.49
C ASP A 591 38.03 -15.38 9.76
N HIS A 592 38.19 -14.20 9.15
CA HIS A 592 37.26 -13.09 9.28
C HIS A 592 36.05 -13.34 8.38
N ALA A 593 34.84 -13.46 8.94
CA ALA A 593 33.64 -13.67 8.14
C ALA A 593 33.50 -12.56 7.08
N ILE A 594 33.34 -12.93 5.80
CA ILE A 594 32.98 -11.97 4.75
C ILE A 594 31.54 -11.53 5.01
N THR A 595 31.36 -10.30 5.49
CA THR A 595 30.04 -9.76 5.82
C THR A 595 29.59 -8.75 4.79
N ILE A 596 28.38 -8.90 4.25
CA ILE A 596 27.69 -7.82 3.52
C ILE A 596 27.30 -6.77 4.55
N PRO A 597 27.80 -5.53 4.48
CA PRO A 597 27.39 -4.49 5.42
C PRO A 597 25.92 -4.11 5.19
N ILE A 598 25.13 -4.04 6.26
CA ILE A 598 23.69 -3.67 6.19
C ILE A 598 23.46 -2.34 5.44
N HIS A 599 24.37 -1.37 5.57
CA HIS A 599 24.23 -0.07 4.91
C HIS A 599 24.40 -0.15 3.38
N GLU A 600 25.21 -1.08 2.86
CA GLU A 600 25.31 -1.35 1.42
C GLU A 600 23.99 -1.96 0.95
N PHE A 601 23.46 -2.95 1.68
CA PHE A 601 22.19 -3.61 1.38
C PHE A 601 20.99 -2.65 1.32
N VAL A 602 20.80 -1.82 2.36
CA VAL A 602 19.69 -0.85 2.42
C VAL A 602 19.81 0.21 1.33
N LYS A 603 21.03 0.67 1.02
CA LYS A 603 21.25 1.64 -0.08
C LYS A 603 20.92 1.04 -1.43
N THR A 604 21.36 -0.19 -1.68
CA THR A 604 21.04 -0.92 -2.92
C THR A 604 19.53 -1.04 -3.10
N ILE A 605 18.79 -1.40 -2.05
CA ILE A 605 17.32 -1.47 -2.12
C ILE A 605 16.68 -0.08 -2.28
N GLY A 606 17.22 0.93 -1.59
CA GLY A 606 16.69 2.29 -1.62
C GLY A 606 16.89 3.00 -2.95
N LEU A 607 17.99 2.70 -3.66
CA LEU A 607 18.36 3.33 -4.92
C LEU A 607 18.01 2.48 -6.14
N GLU A 608 17.90 1.15 -5.97
CA GLU A 608 17.85 0.17 -7.05
C GLU A 608 19.00 0.37 -8.04
N ASN A 609 18.78 1.01 -9.19
CA ASN A 609 19.83 1.37 -10.13
C ASN A 609 20.09 2.89 -10.20
N LYS A 610 19.29 3.72 -9.53
CA LYS A 610 19.35 5.19 -9.65
C LYS A 610 20.52 5.78 -8.87
N MET A 611 21.11 6.86 -9.39
CA MET A 611 22.17 7.63 -8.71
C MET A 611 21.67 8.38 -7.47
N TYR A 612 20.38 8.69 -7.43
CA TYR A 612 19.75 9.52 -6.40
C TYR A 612 18.47 8.87 -5.88
N TYR A 613 18.22 9.09 -4.60
CA TYR A 613 17.03 8.59 -3.93
C TYR A 613 15.80 9.39 -4.36
N ASN A 614 14.70 8.69 -4.65
CA ASN A 614 13.40 9.25 -4.97
C ASN A 614 12.33 8.51 -4.17
N HIS A 615 11.60 9.22 -3.32
CA HIS A 615 10.62 8.63 -2.42
C HIS A 615 9.54 7.84 -3.15
N ARG A 616 9.09 8.32 -4.31
CA ARG A 616 8.00 7.68 -5.08
C ARG A 616 8.42 6.38 -5.77
N ALA A 617 9.70 6.22 -6.06
CA ALA A 617 10.23 5.05 -6.77
C ALA A 617 10.91 4.05 -5.82
N SER A 618 11.38 4.50 -4.66
CA SER A 618 12.15 3.67 -3.74
C SER A 618 11.28 2.65 -3.01
N LYS A 619 11.86 1.48 -2.72
CA LYS A 619 11.29 0.49 -1.79
C LYS A 619 11.52 0.87 -0.32
N ILE A 620 12.42 1.83 -0.06
CA ILE A 620 12.67 2.41 1.26
C ILE A 620 11.92 3.74 1.34
N GLN A 621 10.87 3.80 2.18
CA GLN A 621 10.00 4.96 2.21
C GLN A 621 10.55 6.09 3.08
N ASN A 622 10.33 7.33 2.66
CA ASN A 622 10.70 8.51 3.42
C ASN A 622 9.55 8.88 4.38
N ILE A 623 9.71 8.57 5.67
CA ILE A 623 8.69 8.90 6.67
C ILE A 623 8.56 10.41 6.93
N PHE A 624 9.57 11.20 6.53
CA PHE A 624 9.55 12.66 6.62
C PHE A 624 8.86 13.30 5.42
N TYR A 625 8.54 12.55 4.36
CA TYR A 625 7.87 13.10 3.20
C TYR A 625 6.38 13.31 3.52
N PRO A 626 5.83 14.54 3.52
CA PRO A 626 4.43 14.76 3.88
C PRO A 626 3.49 14.28 2.75
N ALA A 627 2.31 13.75 3.12
CA ALA A 627 1.32 13.27 2.16
C ALA A 627 0.71 14.41 1.31
N GLY A 628 0.70 15.63 1.84
CA GLY A 628 0.24 16.85 1.16
C GLY A 628 1.19 18.03 1.38
N PRO A 629 0.86 19.23 0.86
CA PRO A 629 1.63 20.45 1.13
C PRO A 629 1.41 20.90 2.58
N ASN A 630 2.03 20.20 3.53
CA ASN A 630 2.07 20.55 4.95
C ASN A 630 3.53 20.79 5.38
N SER A 631 3.72 21.45 6.54
CA SER A 631 5.06 21.72 7.11
C SER A 631 5.47 20.73 8.19
N ASP A 632 4.63 19.74 8.49
CA ASP A 632 4.89 18.82 9.58
C ASP A 632 5.47 17.51 9.03
N TYR A 633 6.78 17.38 9.21
CA TYR A 633 7.56 16.21 8.78
C TYR A 633 7.39 14.99 9.70
N PHE A 634 6.68 15.11 10.82
CA PHE A 634 6.69 14.12 11.91
C PHE A 634 5.33 13.47 12.17
N VAL A 635 4.27 13.86 11.46
CA VAL A 635 2.92 13.28 11.63
C VAL A 635 2.93 11.76 11.52
N LYS A 636 3.55 11.21 10.47
CA LYS A 636 3.71 9.76 10.29
C LYS A 636 4.42 9.10 11.48
N TYR A 637 5.48 9.73 11.96
CA TYR A 637 6.23 9.21 13.11
C TYR A 637 5.35 9.12 14.36
N TYR A 638 4.58 10.17 14.67
CA TYR A 638 3.70 10.17 15.86
C TYR A 638 2.55 9.16 15.75
N ILE A 639 1.96 9.00 14.57
CA ILE A 639 0.95 7.95 14.32
C ILE A 639 1.56 6.57 14.62
N LEU A 640 2.72 6.27 14.03
CA LEU A 640 3.40 4.99 14.24
C LEU A 640 3.83 4.80 15.69
N ARG A 641 4.34 5.85 16.35
CA ARG A 641 4.76 5.79 17.76
C ARG A 641 3.61 5.46 18.68
N LYS A 642 2.44 6.06 18.46
CA LYS A 642 1.23 5.77 19.25
C LYS A 642 0.79 4.30 19.08
N LEU A 643 0.81 3.78 17.85
CA LEU A 643 0.45 2.40 17.58
C LEU A 643 1.48 1.40 18.15
N ASP A 644 2.76 1.77 18.13
CA ASP A 644 3.84 0.99 18.74
C ASP A 644 3.74 0.93 20.27
N GLU A 645 3.35 2.02 20.92
CA GLU A 645 3.09 2.04 22.36
C GLU A 645 1.92 1.16 22.74
N GLN A 646 0.83 1.19 21.94
CA GLN A 646 -0.30 0.28 22.14
C GLN A 646 0.15 -1.17 22.08
N LEU A 647 0.89 -1.54 21.03
CA LEU A 647 1.41 -2.90 20.88
C LEU A 647 2.30 -3.30 22.07
N SER A 648 3.16 -2.39 22.53
CA SER A 648 4.07 -2.63 23.65
C SER A 648 3.34 -2.80 24.99
N PHE A 649 2.24 -2.08 25.20
CA PHE A 649 1.49 -2.09 26.46
C PHE A 649 0.45 -3.22 26.53
N GLU A 650 -0.35 -3.39 25.47
CA GLU A 650 -1.48 -4.32 25.41
C GLU A 650 -1.11 -5.69 24.82
N GLY A 651 0.05 -5.80 24.17
CA GLY A 651 0.48 -7.01 23.48
C GLY A 651 -0.39 -7.35 22.25
N ASN A 652 -0.16 -8.52 21.66
CA ASN A 652 -0.75 -8.87 20.36
C ASN A 652 -2.25 -9.11 20.36
N ILE A 653 -2.83 -9.40 21.53
CA ILE A 653 -4.25 -9.74 21.65
C ILE A 653 -5.09 -8.46 21.48
N ASN A 654 -4.57 -7.32 21.94
CA ASN A 654 -5.26 -6.03 21.99
C ASN A 654 -4.47 -4.92 21.25
N LYS A 655 -3.67 -5.31 20.25
CA LYS A 655 -2.80 -4.39 19.48
C LYS A 655 -3.57 -3.35 18.65
N TYR A 656 -4.82 -3.63 18.31
CA TYR A 656 -5.66 -2.77 17.49
C TYR A 656 -6.25 -1.61 18.30
N ILE A 657 -6.12 -0.39 17.78
CA ILE A 657 -6.76 0.82 18.31
C ILE A 657 -7.90 1.22 17.39
N ASN A 658 -9.04 1.61 17.96
CA ASN A 658 -10.13 2.20 17.17
C ASN A 658 -9.64 3.47 16.45
N TYR A 659 -9.87 3.55 15.14
CA TYR A 659 -9.43 4.66 14.29
C TYR A 659 -9.94 6.03 14.79
N LYS A 660 -11.23 6.14 15.13
CA LYS A 660 -11.78 7.40 15.65
C LYS A 660 -11.12 7.83 16.94
N SER A 661 -10.83 6.88 17.84
CA SER A 661 -10.10 7.18 19.07
C SER A 661 -8.69 7.73 18.80
N LEU A 662 -7.98 7.18 17.81
CA LEU A 662 -6.66 7.67 17.40
C LEU A 662 -6.74 9.09 16.83
N ILE A 663 -7.70 9.33 15.93
CA ILE A 663 -7.95 10.65 15.33
C ILE A 663 -8.33 11.67 16.41
N GLU A 664 -9.26 11.35 17.31
CA GLU A 664 -9.67 12.24 18.40
C GLU A 664 -8.51 12.60 19.33
N GLU A 665 -7.62 11.64 19.63
CA GLU A 665 -6.44 11.89 20.45
C GLU A 665 -5.47 12.85 19.76
N LEU A 666 -5.12 12.61 18.49
CA LEU A 666 -4.21 13.47 17.73
C LEU A 666 -4.86 14.83 17.40
N HIS A 667 -6.17 14.88 17.20
CA HIS A 667 -6.93 16.11 17.00
C HIS A 667 -6.90 17.01 18.24
N LYS A 668 -7.07 16.43 19.44
CA LYS A 668 -6.88 17.17 20.71
C LYS A 668 -5.48 17.75 20.87
N LEU A 669 -4.49 17.18 20.19
CA LEU A 669 -3.11 17.66 20.17
C LEU A 669 -2.85 18.71 19.09
N GLY A 670 -3.85 19.08 18.29
CA GLY A 670 -3.78 20.17 17.31
C GLY A 670 -3.68 19.74 15.85
N TYR A 671 -3.77 18.44 15.55
CA TYR A 671 -3.79 17.95 14.18
C TYR A 671 -5.16 18.06 13.52
N LYS A 672 -5.18 18.45 12.24
CA LYS A 672 -6.40 18.43 11.44
C LYS A 672 -6.71 17.02 10.98
N GLU A 673 -7.98 16.64 11.06
CA GLU A 673 -8.47 15.32 10.62
C GLU A 673 -8.08 15.03 9.16
N ASP A 674 -8.30 15.97 8.24
CA ASP A 674 -7.92 15.80 6.82
C ASP A 674 -6.43 15.45 6.62
N VAL A 675 -5.54 16.03 7.44
CA VAL A 675 -4.10 15.76 7.37
C VAL A 675 -3.80 14.37 7.91
N LEU A 676 -4.39 14.01 9.06
CA LEU A 676 -4.23 12.68 9.64
C LEU A 676 -4.73 11.60 8.67
N ASN A 677 -5.85 11.83 8.00
CA ASN A 677 -6.44 10.89 7.06
C ASN A 677 -5.51 10.65 5.87
N GLN A 678 -4.96 11.71 5.27
CA GLN A 678 -3.98 11.60 4.18
C GLN A 678 -2.71 10.85 4.60
N GLU A 679 -2.19 11.12 5.81
CA GLU A 679 -0.99 10.44 6.31
C GLU A 679 -1.27 8.96 6.61
N ILE A 680 -2.43 8.63 7.18
CA ILE A 680 -2.88 7.25 7.44
C ILE A 680 -3.07 6.48 6.12
N GLU A 681 -3.68 7.09 5.10
CA GLU A 681 -3.82 6.47 3.77
C GLU A 681 -2.46 6.12 3.17
N VAL A 682 -1.46 7.00 3.28
CA VAL A 682 -0.09 6.72 2.83
C VAL A 682 0.54 5.59 3.65
N LEU A 683 0.42 5.63 4.99
CA LEU A 683 0.96 4.57 5.86
C LEU A 683 0.34 3.20 5.59
N LEU A 684 -0.96 3.15 5.29
CA LEU A 684 -1.65 1.93 4.88
C LEU A 684 -1.15 1.43 3.53
N LYS A 685 -1.10 2.31 2.53
CA LYS A 685 -0.62 1.98 1.18
C LYS A 685 0.81 1.45 1.19
N ASP A 686 1.65 2.00 2.05
CA ASP A 686 3.06 1.63 2.17
C ASP A 686 3.30 0.49 3.19
N ASN A 687 2.25 -0.16 3.70
CA ASN A 687 2.28 -1.28 4.65
C ASN A 687 2.99 -0.99 5.98
N PHE A 688 2.95 0.25 6.47
CA PHE A 688 3.44 0.61 7.81
C PHE A 688 2.43 0.30 8.92
N ILE A 689 1.14 0.28 8.57
CA ILE A 689 0.01 -0.01 9.45
C ILE A 689 -0.97 -0.94 8.72
N GLU A 690 -1.79 -1.66 9.47
CA GLU A 690 -2.83 -2.58 8.98
C GLU A 690 -4.14 -2.36 9.73
N THR A 691 -5.27 -2.80 9.17
CA THR A 691 -6.60 -2.62 9.78
C THR A 691 -7.29 -3.95 10.09
N ASP A 692 -8.30 -3.93 10.96
CA ASP A 692 -9.13 -5.10 11.33
C ASP A 692 -10.25 -5.41 10.31
N LYS A 693 -10.69 -4.40 9.55
CA LYS A 693 -11.78 -4.50 8.57
C LYS A 693 -11.31 -4.73 7.14
N LEU A 694 -10.10 -4.26 6.83
CA LEU A 694 -9.40 -4.49 5.58
C LEU A 694 -8.05 -5.12 5.88
N LEU A 695 -7.82 -6.32 5.37
CA LEU A 695 -6.46 -6.73 5.03
C LEU A 695 -5.95 -5.73 3.98
N SER A 696 -4.72 -5.26 4.17
CA SER A 696 -3.89 -4.24 3.47
C SER A 696 -4.06 -3.98 1.95
N ASP A 697 -4.96 -4.66 1.25
CA ASP A 697 -4.84 -4.95 -0.18
C ASP A 697 -5.95 -4.35 -1.05
N ILE A 698 -6.93 -3.63 -0.50
CA ILE A 698 -7.70 -2.69 -1.33
C ILE A 698 -6.83 -1.45 -1.45
N ALA A 699 -6.46 -1.08 -2.69
CA ALA A 699 -5.88 0.23 -2.94
C ALA A 699 -6.86 1.26 -2.37
N TRP A 700 -6.51 1.81 -1.20
CA TRP A 700 -7.30 2.83 -0.54
C TRP A 700 -7.45 3.99 -1.51
N SER A 701 -8.64 4.12 -2.11
CA SER A 701 -9.03 5.36 -2.77
C SER A 701 -9.49 6.36 -1.73
N HIS A 702 -10.17 5.88 -0.66
CA HIS A 702 -10.58 6.63 0.54
C HIS A 702 -10.71 5.68 1.74
N LEU A 703 -10.44 6.17 2.96
CA LEU A 703 -10.73 5.45 4.22
C LEU A 703 -12.20 5.00 4.31
N PRO A 704 -12.53 3.89 5.02
CA PRO A 704 -13.89 3.37 5.10
C PRO A 704 -14.79 4.34 5.85
N ASN A 705 -16.04 4.46 5.41
CA ASN A 705 -17.07 5.20 6.15
C ASN A 705 -17.51 4.51 7.45
N GLU A 706 -17.22 3.21 7.60
CA GLU A 706 -17.56 2.43 8.79
C GLU A 706 -16.45 2.46 9.84
N ASP A 707 -16.77 2.25 11.12
CA ASP A 707 -15.77 2.16 12.20
C ASP A 707 -14.80 0.99 11.99
N PHE A 708 -13.51 1.24 12.10
CA PHE A 708 -12.46 0.22 12.00
C PHE A 708 -11.38 0.46 13.04
N ALA A 709 -10.52 -0.53 13.25
CA ALA A 709 -9.37 -0.47 14.12
C ALA A 709 -8.07 -0.65 13.31
N ILE A 710 -6.98 -0.06 13.81
CA ILE A 710 -5.67 0.02 13.16
C ILE A 710 -4.60 -0.47 14.13
N THR A 711 -3.57 -1.14 13.61
CA THR A 711 -2.35 -1.49 14.35
C THR A 711 -1.11 -1.23 13.49
N ILE A 712 0.05 -1.12 14.14
CA ILE A 712 1.36 -1.06 13.46
C ILE A 712 1.76 -2.43 12.90
N THR A 713 2.44 -2.45 11.75
CA THR A 713 3.05 -3.66 11.17
C THR A 713 4.49 -3.85 11.65
N ALA A 714 5.07 -5.02 11.36
CA ALA A 714 6.50 -5.31 11.55
C ALA A 714 7.39 -4.24 10.88
N LYS A 715 7.06 -3.86 9.65
CA LYS A 715 7.73 -2.81 8.88
C LYS A 715 7.64 -1.47 9.61
N GLY A 716 6.44 -1.06 10.04
CA GLY A 716 6.26 0.20 10.75
C GLY A 716 7.07 0.30 12.03
N HIS A 717 7.06 -0.77 12.82
CA HIS A 717 7.83 -0.89 14.06
C HIS A 717 9.34 -0.77 13.78
N TYR A 718 9.87 -1.53 12.82
CA TYR A 718 11.28 -1.50 12.46
C TYR A 718 11.76 -0.12 11.99
N TYR A 719 10.91 0.61 11.24
CA TYR A 719 11.27 1.96 10.79
C TYR A 719 11.50 2.91 11.95
N ILE A 720 10.59 2.96 12.92
CA ILE A 720 10.68 3.93 14.03
C ILE A 720 11.64 3.49 15.16
N LYS A 721 11.92 2.18 15.30
CA LYS A 721 12.85 1.66 16.31
C LYS A 721 14.29 1.61 15.82
N ASP A 722 14.50 1.20 14.56
CA ASP A 722 15.83 0.89 14.05
C ASP A 722 16.23 1.76 12.87
N LEU A 723 15.46 1.75 11.77
CA LEU A 723 15.92 2.31 10.49
C LEU A 723 16.05 3.84 10.52
N ILE A 724 15.10 4.55 11.14
CA ILE A 724 15.11 6.02 11.27
C ILE A 724 16.37 6.53 11.96
N ASN A 725 16.94 5.71 12.84
CA ASN A 725 18.10 6.04 13.66
C ASN A 725 19.43 5.79 12.92
N LYS A 726 19.42 5.35 11.65
CA LYS A 726 20.64 4.99 10.92
C LYS A 726 21.10 6.09 9.98
N PHE A 727 22.42 6.30 9.92
CA PHE A 727 23.02 7.28 9.02
C PHE A 727 22.62 7.07 7.56
N HIS A 728 22.67 5.82 7.07
CA HIS A 728 22.36 5.50 5.68
C HIS A 728 20.89 5.75 5.31
N TYR A 729 19.96 5.69 6.27
CA TYR A 729 18.56 6.04 6.01
C TYR A 729 18.40 7.55 5.87
N ILE A 730 18.92 8.32 6.84
CA ILE A 730 18.88 9.78 6.83
C ILE A 730 19.54 10.37 5.57
N GLU A 731 20.68 9.80 5.17
CA GLU A 731 21.41 10.16 3.95
C GLU A 731 20.59 9.94 2.66
N LEU A 732 19.74 8.91 2.61
CA LEU A 732 18.88 8.65 1.47
C LEU A 732 17.72 9.64 1.46
N VAL A 733 16.96 9.71 2.55
CA VAL A 733 15.71 10.46 2.60
C VAL A 733 15.89 11.97 2.49
N LEU A 734 17.03 12.53 2.92
CA LEU A 734 17.30 13.96 2.78
C LEU A 734 17.28 14.43 1.31
N GLN A 735 17.58 13.55 0.36
CA GLN A 735 17.68 13.90 -1.07
C GLN A 735 16.32 14.31 -1.62
N ASP A 736 15.25 13.68 -1.11
CA ASP A 736 13.88 13.89 -1.59
C ASP A 736 12.93 14.40 -0.51
N THR A 737 13.45 14.82 0.65
CA THR A 737 12.64 15.54 1.65
C THR A 737 12.40 16.97 1.19
N PRO A 738 11.14 17.46 1.12
CA PRO A 738 10.87 18.83 0.69
C PRO A 738 11.34 19.86 1.73
N PHE A 739 12.09 20.87 1.32
CA PHE A 739 12.52 21.97 2.18
C PHE A 739 11.59 23.17 2.06
N ILE A 740 11.20 23.73 3.21
CA ILE A 740 10.41 24.97 3.32
C ILE A 740 11.26 26.20 3.66
N ASP A 741 12.47 26.00 4.20
CA ASP A 741 13.46 27.06 4.44
C ASP A 741 14.44 27.13 3.26
N LYS A 742 14.36 28.22 2.49
CA LYS A 742 15.22 28.46 1.33
C LYS A 742 16.70 28.56 1.70
N ASN A 743 17.04 29.18 2.83
CA ASN A 743 18.44 29.39 3.22
C ASN A 743 19.09 28.04 3.55
N LYS A 744 18.40 27.21 4.34
CA LYS A 744 18.88 25.86 4.66
C LYS A 744 18.96 24.96 3.42
N TYR A 745 18.00 25.06 2.52
CA TYR A 745 18.04 24.39 1.22
C TYR A 745 19.26 24.80 0.39
N ASP A 746 19.54 26.11 0.26
CA ASP A 746 20.63 26.61 -0.58
C ASP A 746 22.00 26.17 -0.03
N ILE A 747 22.15 26.09 1.30
CA ILE A 747 23.34 25.53 1.97
C ILE A 747 23.51 24.05 1.62
N ILE A 748 22.49 23.22 1.85
CA ILE A 748 22.58 21.77 1.57
C ILE A 748 22.82 21.53 0.09
N LYS A 749 22.18 22.29 -0.79
CA LYS A 749 22.38 22.20 -2.24
C LYS A 749 23.81 22.52 -2.65
N GLY A 750 24.44 23.54 -2.06
CA GLY A 750 25.82 23.93 -2.34
C GLY A 750 26.84 22.87 -1.93
N GLU A 751 26.57 22.17 -0.83
CA GLU A 751 27.46 21.15 -0.24
C GLU A 751 27.10 19.71 -0.67
N PHE A 752 26.07 19.52 -1.48
CA PHE A 752 25.57 18.19 -1.82
C PHE A 752 26.59 17.42 -2.68
N PRO A 753 27.07 16.24 -2.24
CA PRO A 753 28.08 15.49 -2.95
C PRO A 753 27.49 14.85 -4.21
N ILE A 754 28.03 15.25 -5.37
CA ILE A 754 27.70 14.63 -6.65
C ILE A 754 28.37 13.25 -6.70
N PRO A 755 27.61 12.16 -6.94
CA PRO A 755 28.17 10.83 -7.10
C PRO A 755 29.11 10.75 -8.31
N GLU A 756 30.24 10.07 -8.14
CA GLU A 756 31.13 9.69 -9.23
C GLU A 756 30.45 8.68 -10.19
N ILE A 757 31.09 8.35 -11.31
CA ILE A 757 30.60 7.38 -12.33
C ILE A 757 30.17 6.03 -11.71
N HIS A 758 30.71 5.69 -10.54
CA HIS A 758 30.45 4.46 -9.80
C HIS A 758 29.53 4.61 -8.58
N GLY A 759 28.86 5.76 -8.42
CA GLY A 759 27.94 6.03 -7.31
C GLY A 759 28.61 6.37 -5.98
N LYS A 760 29.94 6.41 -5.92
CA LYS A 760 30.69 6.81 -4.72
C LYS A 760 30.56 8.32 -4.51
N LYS A 761 30.40 8.71 -3.25
CA LYS A 761 30.24 10.10 -2.79
C LYS A 761 31.24 10.34 -1.67
N ASP A 762 31.82 11.54 -1.63
CA ASP A 762 32.77 11.94 -0.59
C ASP A 762 32.17 11.78 0.82
N MET A 763 32.87 11.09 1.72
CA MET A 763 32.34 10.77 3.05
C MET A 763 32.25 12.00 3.95
N LYS A 764 33.20 12.94 3.87
CA LYS A 764 33.18 14.17 4.66
C LYS A 764 31.96 15.03 4.32
N ALA A 765 31.70 15.23 3.03
CA ALA A 765 30.52 15.93 2.54
C ALA A 765 29.22 15.23 2.97
N ARG A 766 29.15 13.90 2.87
CA ARG A 766 27.97 13.11 3.31
C ARG A 766 27.66 13.30 4.79
N ILE A 767 28.67 13.28 5.66
CA ILE A 767 28.48 13.53 7.10
C ILE A 767 28.00 14.96 7.32
N LYS A 768 28.62 15.95 6.67
CA LYS A 768 28.25 17.37 6.78
C LYS A 768 26.78 17.61 6.43
N ILE A 769 26.31 17.12 5.28
CA ILE A 769 24.92 17.34 4.85
C ILE A 769 23.90 16.66 5.77
N VAL A 770 24.22 15.49 6.34
CA VAL A 770 23.35 14.79 7.29
C VAL A 770 23.22 15.61 8.58
N CYS A 771 24.32 16.15 9.11
CA CYS A 771 24.30 17.03 10.26
C CYS A 771 23.46 18.30 10.01
N ILE A 772 23.64 18.95 8.86
CA ILE A 772 22.87 20.15 8.50
C ILE A 772 21.38 19.81 8.34
N PHE A 773 21.04 18.66 7.74
CA PHE A 773 19.67 18.21 7.60
C PHE A 773 19.01 17.90 8.95
N MET A 774 19.72 17.27 9.89
CA MET A 774 19.20 17.04 11.24
C MET A 774 18.96 18.36 12.00
N GLN A 775 19.86 19.33 11.87
CA GLN A 775 19.63 20.68 12.42
C GLN A 775 18.40 21.35 11.81
N TYR A 776 18.18 21.18 10.50
CA TYR A 776 16.98 21.67 9.83
C TYR A 776 15.71 21.01 10.38
N LEU A 777 15.69 19.68 10.47
CA LEU A 777 14.56 18.93 11.03
C LEU A 777 14.28 19.34 12.49
N ARG A 778 15.30 19.56 13.32
CA ARG A 778 15.14 20.04 14.70
C ARG A 778 14.53 21.45 14.74
N GLY A 779 14.94 22.32 13.81
CA GLY A 779 14.32 23.64 13.64
C GLY A 779 12.84 23.55 13.25
N CYS A 780 12.47 22.61 12.38
CA CYS A 780 11.08 22.34 12.02
C CYS A 780 10.29 21.77 13.21
N GLU A 781 10.85 20.82 13.94
CA GLU A 781 10.24 20.22 15.13
C GLU A 781 9.86 21.30 16.16
N ASN A 782 10.82 22.15 16.51
CA ASN A 782 10.60 23.24 17.47
C ASN A 782 9.59 24.30 17.01
N ARG A 783 9.38 24.44 15.69
CA ARG A 783 8.51 25.47 15.12
C ARG A 783 7.08 24.99 14.88
N PHE A 784 6.90 23.74 14.49
CA PHE A 784 5.62 23.24 13.99
C PHE A 784 4.97 22.21 14.92
N ILE A 785 5.73 21.56 15.81
CA ILE A 785 5.19 20.51 16.67
C ILE A 785 4.64 21.08 17.98
N PRO A 786 3.39 20.72 18.36
CA PRO A 786 2.82 21.07 19.66
C PRO A 786 3.71 20.61 20.83
N ILE A 787 3.97 21.52 21.77
CA ILE A 787 4.81 21.24 22.96
C ILE A 787 4.26 20.04 23.76
N GLN A 788 2.94 19.85 23.80
CA GLN A 788 2.32 18.71 24.49
C GLN A 788 2.72 17.36 23.88
N LEU A 789 2.94 17.29 22.56
CA LEU A 789 3.43 16.08 21.89
C LEU A 789 4.87 15.77 22.26
N ILE A 790 5.73 16.79 22.26
CA ILE A 790 7.14 16.66 22.67
C ILE A 790 7.23 16.25 24.14
N GLN A 791 6.37 16.80 25.01
CA GLN A 791 6.32 16.40 26.42
C GLN A 791 5.86 14.95 26.60
N LYS A 792 4.95 14.46 25.76
CA LYS A 792 4.41 13.10 25.85
C LYS A 792 5.37 12.05 25.29
N TYR A 793 5.92 12.30 24.10
CA TYR A 793 6.68 11.31 23.33
C TYR A 793 8.19 11.58 23.26
N GLY A 794 8.65 12.75 23.71
CA GLY A 794 10.02 13.24 23.50
C GLY A 794 10.19 13.91 22.13
N GLY A 795 11.34 14.56 21.93
CA GLY A 795 11.74 15.09 20.62
C GLY A 795 12.17 13.96 19.69
N VAL A 796 11.59 13.92 18.49
CA VAL A 796 11.90 12.94 17.44
C VAL A 796 13.34 13.09 17.00
N THR A 797 13.82 14.32 16.80
CA THR A 797 15.20 14.56 16.36
C THR A 797 16.21 14.16 17.42
N ASP A 798 15.92 14.43 18.69
CA ASP A 798 16.74 13.97 19.82
C ASP A 798 16.74 12.45 19.95
N TYR A 799 15.60 11.80 19.74
CA TYR A 799 15.52 10.34 19.72
C TYR A 799 16.39 9.73 18.61
N ILE A 800 16.33 10.28 17.39
CA ILE A 800 17.12 9.81 16.24
C ILE A 800 18.63 9.91 16.53
N GLU A 801 19.08 11.07 17.00
CA GLU A 801 20.47 11.33 17.32
C GLU A 801 21.00 10.38 18.41
N ASN A 802 20.25 10.24 19.51
CA ASN A 802 20.67 9.46 20.68
C ASN A 802 20.53 7.95 20.50
N SER A 803 19.58 7.48 19.67
CA SER A 803 19.26 6.05 19.53
C SER A 803 20.10 5.33 18.48
N GLY A 804 20.89 6.05 17.68
CA GLY A 804 21.80 5.41 16.74
C GLY A 804 22.61 6.33 15.85
N LEU A 805 22.06 7.48 15.46
CA LEU A 805 22.67 8.29 14.40
C LEU A 805 24.03 8.86 14.84
N ASN A 806 24.13 9.39 16.06
CA ASN A 806 25.41 9.91 16.57
C ASN A 806 26.48 8.81 16.66
N ARG A 807 26.09 7.60 17.05
CA ARG A 807 27.01 6.45 17.10
C ARG A 807 27.50 6.06 15.70
N ASP A 808 26.63 6.10 14.70
CA ASP A 808 27.02 5.84 13.31
C ASP A 808 27.96 6.94 12.78
N ILE A 809 27.67 8.22 13.07
CA ILE A 809 28.50 9.36 12.70
C ILE A 809 29.89 9.26 13.35
N ASP A 810 29.96 9.04 14.66
CA ASP A 810 31.22 8.88 15.39
C ASP A 810 32.07 7.74 14.82
N ARG A 811 31.43 6.61 14.49
CA ARG A 811 32.10 5.48 13.86
C ARG A 811 32.65 5.86 12.48
N LEU A 812 31.87 6.56 11.65
CA LEU A 812 32.31 6.99 10.32
C LEU A 812 33.45 8.02 10.42
N CYS A 813 33.36 8.98 11.33
CA CYS A 813 34.44 9.93 11.60
C CYS A 813 35.75 9.23 11.96
N ARG A 814 35.69 8.21 12.83
CA ARG A 814 36.88 7.41 13.18
C ARG A 814 37.41 6.58 12.02
N LEU A 815 36.52 5.94 11.25
CA LEU A 815 36.92 5.09 10.11
C LEU A 815 37.61 5.88 8.99
N TYR A 816 37.19 7.12 8.77
CA TYR A 816 37.69 7.96 7.68
C TYR A 816 38.64 9.08 8.14
N ASN A 817 39.06 9.10 9.42
CA ASN A 817 39.88 10.14 10.04
C ASN A 817 39.34 11.57 9.80
N ILE A 818 38.05 11.78 10.09
CA ILE A 818 37.36 13.05 9.89
C ILE A 818 37.06 13.70 11.25
N SER A 819 37.42 14.96 11.44
CA SER A 819 37.06 15.74 12.63
C SER A 819 35.64 16.31 12.51
N LEU A 820 34.76 15.98 13.47
CA LEU A 820 33.39 16.49 13.50
C LEU A 820 33.32 18.00 13.82
N GLU A 821 34.24 18.48 14.68
CA GLU A 821 34.34 19.90 15.02
C GLU A 821 34.69 20.74 13.79
N GLU A 822 35.61 20.26 12.95
CA GLU A 822 35.96 20.92 11.68
C GLU A 822 34.79 20.93 10.69
N ILE A 823 33.96 19.88 10.67
CA ILE A 823 32.78 19.83 9.78
C ILE A 823 31.70 20.83 10.19
N LEU A 824 31.53 21.06 11.50
CA LEU A 824 30.45 21.90 12.04
C LEU A 824 30.82 23.39 12.16
N LEU A 825 32.11 23.72 12.06
CA LEU A 825 32.63 25.10 12.04
C LEU A 825 32.71 25.71 10.63
N ASP A 826 32.80 24.87 9.60
CA ASP A 826 32.69 25.20 8.16
C ASP A 826 31.24 25.10 7.64
#